data_AF-A0A9P1M4F3-F1
#
_entry.id   AF-A0A9P1M4F3-F1
#
_cell.length_a   1.000
_cell.length_b   1.000
_cell.length_c   1.000
_cell.angle_alpha   90.00
_cell.angle_beta   90.00
_cell.angle_gamma   90.00
#
_symmetry.space_group_name_H-M   'P 1'
#
loop_
_entity.id
_entity.type
_entity.pdbx_description
1 polymer ?
#
loop_
_entity_poly.entity_id
_entity_poly.type
_entity_poly.pdbx_seq_one_letter_code
_entity_poly.pdbx_strand_id
1 'polypeptide(L)'
;MTTSMWRCTTLLALSIGVNAASDSQVQTVDMYRAMQKPPDGKETNRVSNNNLADILGVLRYVHQEIIVEHVAGNPERETRKYGIDSFAHYRMKVRNPDTILKDPSKMAIPGFGGFGAFDFGVATAMDLLQGLVASGDYVGISKQDSPQINFTHPWYWFSVDGDCPNLPWTCVKPYPGCTAQAPPTMPQPCDPDGCAGKQDEAARNCSSKPHFTDPSDTETARKCCLHYSSSPDKVIMGGLCDTSVSEPTGNLGCVYQYEELSSKDFLNIDDLNGINSMQCGSNGKRKCSGWKDWRDNCYDPEGKYKKRFHCEDCHDSGKWNVTTQVTGYCVEYDLHPFCQETQNLCQDPKCMALKPEEKEYGLPFWSGKCEVEGNRKRAEAVATYFLGDSVKNSHWLVDKAALDASPVCASTDISVPNQCTPNPDGGPYCTRVFGGVCSTCYLPGTDPPYPDPSTQPMCPFGVLKEKGNTPPTETKCASNDPLKICCLYGLGTCAVNGTDGSDAELTARGFLQTMRMMDNKEMVKFATRIVSGRGGAISNENGFDEEIYATWHYQPPNNPEEAWKIFEETINKSSSVDWHPSPKPKPGSGGGGGTVITILVVLLILAGLGFAAYKFYIRPRQEARQQLLPSDNRSVQMSG
;
A
#
# COMPACT_ATOMS: atom_id res chain seq x y z
N MET A 1 50.65 10.42 -52.27
CA MET A 1 49.77 11.02 -51.24
C MET A 1 48.38 11.14 -51.84
N THR A 2 47.52 10.15 -51.60
CA THR A 2 46.14 10.12 -52.11
C THR A 2 45.25 9.68 -50.97
N THR A 3 44.41 10.59 -50.51
CA THR A 3 43.43 10.42 -49.43
C THR A 3 42.13 9.83 -50.00
N SER A 4 41.66 8.73 -49.41
CA SER A 4 40.41 8.07 -49.75
C SER A 4 39.35 8.41 -48.72
N MET A 5 38.27 9.07 -49.16
CA MET A 5 37.04 9.31 -48.40
C MET A 5 36.17 8.05 -48.43
N TRP A 6 35.91 7.46 -47.26
CA TRP A 6 34.87 6.44 -47.09
C TRP A 6 33.54 7.12 -46.74
N ARG A 7 32.53 6.93 -47.60
CA ARG A 7 31.13 7.26 -47.32
C ARG A 7 30.52 6.14 -46.48
N CYS A 8 30.07 6.48 -45.27
CA CYS A 8 29.28 5.59 -44.43
C CYS A 8 27.80 5.72 -44.83
N THR A 9 27.28 4.71 -45.53
CA THR A 9 25.86 4.63 -45.90
C THR A 9 25.13 3.83 -44.82
N THR A 10 24.44 4.52 -43.91
CA THR A 10 23.57 3.89 -42.91
C THR A 10 22.32 3.35 -43.59
N LEU A 11 22.24 2.03 -43.77
CA LEU A 11 20.99 1.35 -44.10
C LEU A 11 20.09 1.36 -42.87
N LEU A 12 19.07 2.23 -42.86
CA LEU A 12 17.90 2.08 -42.00
C LEU A 12 17.08 0.89 -42.53
N ALA A 13 17.21 -0.28 -41.93
CA ALA A 13 16.24 -1.35 -42.10
C ALA A 13 14.95 -0.96 -41.36
N LEU A 14 13.93 -0.53 -42.10
CA LEU A 14 12.56 -0.56 -41.61
C LEU A 14 12.17 -2.02 -41.43
N SER A 15 12.26 -2.53 -40.19
CA SER A 15 11.55 -3.74 -39.81
C SER A 15 10.05 -3.41 -39.79
N ILE A 16 9.33 -3.88 -40.80
CA ILE A 16 7.86 -3.96 -40.75
C ILE A 16 7.55 -5.08 -39.77
N GLY A 17 7.53 -4.74 -38.47
CA GLY A 17 7.04 -5.62 -37.43
C GLY A 17 5.58 -5.88 -37.69
N VAL A 18 5.24 -7.11 -38.07
CA VAL A 18 3.87 -7.60 -37.99
C VAL A 18 3.54 -7.60 -36.51
N ASN A 19 2.85 -6.56 -36.04
CA ASN A 19 2.31 -6.51 -34.69
C ASN A 19 1.27 -7.63 -34.59
N ALA A 20 1.70 -8.82 -34.18
CA ALA A 20 0.79 -9.82 -33.67
C ALA A 20 -0.05 -9.12 -32.59
N ALA A 21 -1.38 -9.17 -32.74
CA ALA A 21 -2.25 -8.57 -31.75
C ALA A 21 -1.95 -9.22 -30.40
N SER A 22 -1.46 -8.42 -29.45
CA SER A 22 -1.21 -8.85 -28.08
C SER A 22 -2.47 -9.52 -27.54
N ASP A 23 -2.31 -10.67 -26.90
CA ASP A 23 -3.46 -11.40 -26.36
C ASP A 23 -4.17 -10.51 -25.33
N SER A 24 -5.46 -10.27 -25.57
CA SER A 24 -6.33 -9.44 -24.72
C SER A 24 -6.47 -9.92 -23.28
N GLN A 25 -5.89 -11.07 -22.91
CA GLN A 25 -5.87 -11.59 -21.54
C GLN A 25 -4.52 -11.39 -20.83
N VAL A 26 -3.49 -10.87 -21.51
CA VAL A 26 -2.18 -10.62 -20.92
C VAL A 26 -2.21 -9.33 -20.10
N GLN A 27 -2.08 -9.45 -18.79
CA GLN A 27 -2.00 -8.32 -17.86
C GLN A 27 -0.55 -7.93 -17.61
N THR A 28 -0.27 -6.63 -17.47
CA THR A 28 1.05 -6.14 -17.02
C THR A 28 0.92 -5.56 -15.62
N VAL A 29 1.64 -6.14 -14.66
CA VAL A 29 1.57 -5.77 -13.23
C VAL A 29 2.98 -5.61 -12.67
N ASP A 30 3.19 -4.55 -11.91
CA ASP A 30 4.41 -4.34 -11.13
C ASP A 30 4.28 -5.09 -9.80
N MET A 31 5.15 -6.08 -9.59
CA MET A 31 5.24 -6.88 -8.36
C MET A 31 6.58 -6.65 -7.67
N TYR A 32 6.61 -6.80 -6.36
CA TYR A 32 7.74 -6.43 -5.51
C TYR A 32 8.07 -7.56 -4.54
N ARG A 33 9.35 -7.68 -4.21
CA ARG A 33 9.85 -8.66 -3.24
C ARG A 33 10.83 -8.00 -2.28
N ALA A 34 10.67 -8.25 -0.99
CA ALA A 34 11.71 -7.93 -0.02
C ALA A 34 12.72 -9.08 0.02
N MET A 35 13.98 -8.81 -0.30
CA MET A 35 15.01 -9.84 -0.43
C MET A 35 16.41 -9.30 -0.15
N GLN A 36 17.39 -10.20 -0.11
CA GLN A 36 18.79 -9.82 -0.17
C GLN A 36 19.15 -9.44 -1.60
N LYS A 37 19.85 -8.32 -1.79
CA LYS A 37 20.35 -7.91 -3.10
C LYS A 37 21.41 -8.91 -3.57
N PRO A 38 21.26 -9.51 -4.76
CA PRO A 38 22.28 -10.39 -5.30
C PRO A 38 23.63 -9.67 -5.46
N PRO A 39 24.77 -10.38 -5.30
CA PRO A 39 26.06 -9.88 -5.74
C PRO A 39 25.97 -9.39 -7.20
N ASP A 40 26.51 -8.21 -7.49
CA ASP A 40 26.44 -7.53 -8.79
C ASP A 40 25.03 -7.09 -9.26
N GLY A 41 24.00 -7.25 -8.41
CA GLY A 41 22.63 -6.86 -8.73
C GLY A 41 21.98 -7.71 -9.84
N LYS A 42 22.50 -8.91 -10.07
CA LYS A 42 21.93 -9.88 -11.01
C LYS A 42 21.28 -11.02 -10.24
N GLU A 43 19.95 -11.11 -10.34
CA GLU A 43 19.24 -12.23 -9.73
C GLU A 43 19.58 -13.53 -10.46
N THR A 44 20.31 -14.42 -9.80
CA THR A 44 20.67 -15.71 -10.38
C THR A 44 19.55 -16.74 -10.22
N ASN A 45 18.64 -16.55 -9.26
CA ASN A 45 17.51 -17.45 -9.07
C ASN A 45 16.29 -16.88 -9.80
N ARG A 46 15.88 -17.55 -10.89
CA ARG A 46 14.61 -17.25 -11.54
C ARG A 46 13.49 -17.24 -10.50
N VAL A 47 12.59 -16.25 -10.60
CA VAL A 47 11.44 -16.18 -9.70
C VAL A 47 10.54 -17.37 -9.99
N SER A 48 10.49 -18.30 -9.04
CA SER A 48 9.95 -19.64 -9.18
C SER A 48 9.55 -20.09 -7.79
N ASN A 49 8.28 -20.45 -7.51
CA ASN A 49 7.72 -20.78 -6.18
C ASN A 49 7.82 -19.64 -5.15
N ASN A 50 7.41 -18.43 -5.52
CA ASN A 50 7.70 -17.23 -4.73
C ASN A 50 6.45 -16.47 -4.31
N ASN A 51 6.56 -15.76 -3.18
CA ASN A 51 5.58 -14.79 -2.73
C ASN A 51 6.08 -13.39 -3.11
N LEU A 52 5.26 -12.68 -3.88
CA LEU A 52 5.47 -11.28 -4.25
C LEU A 52 4.33 -10.45 -3.67
N ALA A 53 4.45 -9.13 -3.75
CA ALA A 53 3.41 -8.21 -3.32
C ALA A 53 3.36 -6.98 -4.21
N ASP A 54 2.34 -6.15 -4.09
CA ASP A 54 2.45 -4.76 -4.53
C ASP A 54 3.33 -3.93 -3.56
N ILE A 55 3.50 -2.63 -3.84
CA ILE A 55 4.31 -1.72 -3.00
C ILE A 55 3.81 -1.71 -1.55
N LEU A 56 2.50 -1.70 -1.34
CA LEU A 56 1.92 -1.62 -0.01
C LEU A 56 2.14 -2.92 0.77
N GLY A 57 1.96 -4.06 0.12
CA GLY A 57 2.17 -5.38 0.70
C GLY A 57 3.64 -5.67 1.01
N VAL A 58 4.58 -5.24 0.16
CA VAL A 58 6.02 -5.44 0.43
C VAL A 58 6.49 -4.54 1.58
N LEU A 59 5.99 -3.30 1.65
CA LEU A 59 6.24 -2.41 2.78
C LEU A 59 5.66 -2.97 4.07
N ARG A 60 4.44 -3.54 4.01
CA ARG A 60 3.84 -4.21 5.16
C ARG A 60 4.69 -5.36 5.66
N TYR A 61 5.17 -6.20 4.76
CA TYR A 61 6.01 -7.32 5.13
C TYR A 61 7.30 -6.85 5.83
N VAL A 62 8.02 -5.89 5.25
CA VAL A 62 9.23 -5.34 5.89
C VAL A 62 8.93 -4.72 7.25
N HIS A 63 7.91 -3.87 7.32
CA HIS A 63 7.58 -3.08 8.50
C HIS A 63 6.97 -3.90 9.66
N GLN A 64 6.60 -5.14 9.43
CA GLN A 64 6.06 -6.02 10.49
C GLN A 64 7.00 -7.16 10.85
N GLU A 65 7.62 -7.77 9.84
CA GLU A 65 8.35 -9.02 10.04
C GLU A 65 9.85 -8.78 10.11
N ILE A 66 10.37 -7.80 9.37
CA ILE A 66 11.81 -7.72 9.09
C ILE A 66 12.52 -6.80 10.07
N ILE A 67 11.98 -5.61 10.30
CA ILE A 67 12.67 -4.52 11.02
C ILE A 67 12.21 -4.30 12.46
N VAL A 68 11.05 -4.85 12.89
CA VAL A 68 10.50 -4.63 14.24
C VAL A 68 11.33 -5.33 15.31
N GLU A 69 12.03 -4.57 16.14
CA GLU A 69 13.03 -5.13 17.07
C GLU A 69 12.45 -6.02 18.18
N HIS A 70 11.31 -5.68 18.80
CA HIS A 70 10.75 -6.52 19.87
C HIS A 70 10.30 -7.90 19.36
N VAL A 71 9.94 -8.01 18.08
CA VAL A 71 9.52 -9.27 17.43
C VAL A 71 10.70 -10.02 16.78
N ALA A 72 11.76 -9.31 16.40
CA ALA A 72 12.92 -9.88 15.69
C ALA A 72 13.76 -10.88 16.51
N GLY A 73 13.48 -11.02 17.82
CA GLY A 73 14.02 -12.05 18.70
C GLY A 73 15.47 -11.80 19.13
N ASN A 74 16.43 -11.89 18.21
CA ASN A 74 17.86 -11.79 18.52
C ASN A 74 18.40 -10.34 18.43
N PRO A 75 18.77 -9.69 19.55
CA PRO A 75 19.38 -8.37 19.53
C PRO A 75 20.77 -8.34 18.87
N GLU A 76 21.50 -9.46 18.85
CA GLU A 76 22.85 -9.60 18.29
C GLU A 76 22.85 -10.02 16.81
N ARG A 77 21.73 -9.84 16.10
CA ARG A 77 21.63 -10.24 14.69
C ARG A 77 22.59 -9.42 13.82
N GLU A 78 23.34 -10.13 12.96
CA GLU A 78 24.33 -9.53 12.06
C GLU A 78 23.71 -8.95 10.78
N THR A 79 22.49 -9.38 10.47
CA THR A 79 21.68 -8.92 9.34
C THR A 79 20.23 -8.72 9.79
N ARG A 80 19.44 -8.02 8.97
CA ARG A 80 17.98 -8.04 9.12
C ARG A 80 17.46 -9.49 9.00
N LYS A 81 16.22 -9.72 9.47
CA LYS A 81 15.59 -11.05 9.38
C LYS A 81 15.66 -11.55 7.92
N TYR A 82 16.09 -12.79 7.75
CA TYR A 82 16.31 -13.45 6.45
C TYR A 82 17.34 -12.80 5.51
N GLY A 83 18.20 -11.90 6.01
CA GLY A 83 19.19 -11.20 5.18
C GLY A 83 18.58 -10.16 4.23
N ILE A 84 17.31 -9.81 4.41
CA ILE A 84 16.61 -8.84 3.55
C ILE A 84 17.23 -7.46 3.70
N ASP A 85 17.66 -6.86 2.60
CA ASP A 85 18.29 -5.54 2.57
C ASP A 85 17.81 -4.66 1.41
N SER A 86 16.94 -5.19 0.55
CA SER A 86 16.44 -4.49 -0.63
C SER A 86 15.00 -4.88 -0.98
N PHE A 87 14.36 -4.00 -1.74
CA PHE A 87 13.20 -4.33 -2.54
C PHE A 87 13.63 -4.62 -3.97
N ALA A 88 13.18 -5.73 -4.54
CA ALA A 88 13.28 -6.02 -5.96
C ALA A 88 11.94 -5.68 -6.64
N HIS A 89 12.00 -5.08 -7.83
CA HIS A 89 10.85 -4.74 -8.66
C HIS A 89 10.79 -5.62 -9.90
N TYR A 90 9.64 -6.24 -10.13
CA TYR A 90 9.36 -7.10 -11.27
C TYR A 90 8.21 -6.50 -12.08
N ARG A 91 8.48 -6.14 -13.33
CA ARG A 91 7.41 -5.86 -14.31
C ARG A 91 6.98 -7.17 -14.95
N MET A 92 5.91 -7.76 -14.42
CA MET A 92 5.41 -9.05 -14.87
C MET A 92 4.33 -8.88 -15.93
N LYS A 93 4.44 -9.65 -17.02
CA LYS A 93 3.32 -9.94 -17.91
C LYS A 93 2.73 -11.29 -17.51
N VAL A 94 1.42 -11.36 -17.33
CA VAL A 94 0.71 -12.52 -16.80
C VAL A 94 -0.48 -12.87 -17.70
N ARG A 95 -0.59 -14.13 -18.10
CA ARG A 95 -1.79 -14.70 -18.72
C ARG A 95 -2.04 -16.07 -18.11
N ASN A 96 -2.96 -16.14 -17.15
CA ASN A 96 -3.33 -17.41 -16.54
C ASN A 96 -4.04 -18.35 -17.54
N PRO A 97 -4.08 -19.66 -17.26
CA PRO A 97 -4.75 -20.61 -18.12
C PRO A 97 -6.25 -20.35 -18.25
N ASP A 98 -6.83 -20.71 -19.41
CA ASP A 98 -8.26 -20.60 -19.66
C ASP A 98 -9.12 -21.37 -18.64
N THR A 99 -8.57 -22.43 -18.04
CA THR A 99 -9.18 -23.21 -16.97
C THR A 99 -9.40 -22.41 -15.68
N ILE A 100 -8.64 -21.32 -15.50
CA ILE A 100 -8.82 -20.31 -14.45
C ILE A 100 -9.67 -19.15 -15.01
N LEU A 101 -9.27 -18.58 -16.15
CA LEU A 101 -9.89 -17.36 -16.70
C LEU A 101 -11.38 -17.50 -17.05
N LYS A 102 -11.84 -18.72 -17.36
CA LYS A 102 -13.25 -19.00 -17.71
C LYS A 102 -14.09 -19.49 -16.53
N ASP A 103 -13.47 -19.72 -15.37
CA ASP A 103 -14.16 -20.23 -14.18
C ASP A 103 -14.14 -19.18 -13.06
N PRO A 104 -15.29 -18.50 -12.80
CA PRO A 104 -15.38 -17.48 -11.75
C PRO A 104 -14.97 -18.02 -10.38
N SER A 105 -15.24 -19.31 -10.12
CA SER A 105 -14.99 -19.90 -8.80
C SER A 105 -13.51 -20.12 -8.52
N LYS A 106 -12.67 -20.06 -9.56
CA LYS A 106 -11.22 -20.22 -9.46
C LYS A 106 -10.46 -18.89 -9.56
N MET A 107 -11.14 -17.81 -9.94
CA MET A 107 -10.55 -16.48 -9.97
C MET A 107 -10.73 -15.79 -8.61
N ALA A 108 -9.62 -15.40 -7.99
CA ALA A 108 -9.68 -14.54 -6.81
C ALA A 108 -9.95 -13.09 -7.19
N ILE A 109 -9.35 -12.64 -8.29
CA ILE A 109 -9.45 -11.29 -8.88
C ILE A 109 -9.41 -11.48 -10.40
N PRO A 110 -10.05 -10.60 -11.20
CA PRO A 110 -10.01 -10.68 -12.66
C PRO A 110 -8.63 -11.03 -13.25
N GLY A 111 -8.59 -12.20 -13.87
CA GLY A 111 -7.41 -12.75 -14.55
C GLY A 111 -6.35 -13.40 -13.65
N PHE A 112 -6.63 -13.57 -12.36
CA PHE A 112 -5.74 -14.19 -11.38
C PHE A 112 -6.40 -15.37 -10.64
N GLY A 113 -5.63 -16.44 -10.41
CA GLY A 113 -6.07 -17.56 -9.58
C GLY A 113 -6.05 -17.24 -8.08
N GLY A 114 -6.47 -18.19 -7.25
CA GLY A 114 -6.32 -18.08 -5.79
C GLY A 114 -4.86 -18.08 -5.34
N PHE A 115 -4.48 -17.17 -4.45
CA PHE A 115 -3.15 -17.16 -3.84
C PHE A 115 -2.84 -18.45 -3.08
N GLY A 116 -1.59 -18.91 -3.17
CA GLY A 116 -1.05 -19.88 -2.24
C GLY A 116 0.38 -19.51 -1.85
N ALA A 117 0.68 -19.52 -0.56
CA ALA A 117 1.99 -19.10 -0.08
C ALA A 117 3.04 -20.18 -0.34
N PHE A 118 4.25 -19.74 -0.68
CA PHE A 118 5.44 -20.57 -0.78
C PHE A 118 6.44 -20.24 0.33
N ASP A 119 6.85 -21.24 1.11
CA ASP A 119 7.89 -21.11 2.11
C ASP A 119 9.09 -21.96 1.70
N PHE A 120 10.26 -21.35 1.64
CA PHE A 120 11.49 -22.00 1.17
C PHE A 120 11.33 -22.69 -0.20
N GLY A 121 10.47 -22.14 -1.06
CA GLY A 121 10.16 -22.69 -2.38
C GLY A 121 9.13 -23.80 -2.41
N VAL A 122 8.52 -24.17 -1.29
CA VAL A 122 7.45 -25.18 -1.22
C VAL A 122 6.11 -24.52 -1.03
N ALA A 123 5.09 -24.98 -1.75
CA ALA A 123 3.71 -24.64 -1.44
C ALA A 123 3.38 -25.03 0.00
N THR A 124 2.87 -24.07 0.77
CA THR A 124 2.52 -24.24 2.19
C THR A 124 1.18 -24.95 2.39
N ALA A 125 0.37 -25.06 1.33
CA ALA A 125 -1.00 -25.55 1.41
C ALA A 125 -1.29 -26.59 0.31
N MET A 126 -2.06 -27.62 0.67
CA MET A 126 -2.37 -28.75 -0.23
C MET A 126 -3.37 -28.39 -1.32
N ASP A 127 -4.26 -27.44 -1.06
CA ASP A 127 -5.22 -26.89 -2.02
C ASP A 127 -4.51 -26.17 -3.18
N LEU A 128 -3.44 -25.41 -2.91
CA LEU A 128 -2.58 -24.84 -3.96
C LEU A 128 -2.01 -25.95 -4.86
N LEU A 129 -1.43 -26.99 -4.27
CA LEU A 129 -0.87 -28.11 -5.04
C LEU A 129 -1.94 -28.83 -5.88
N GLN A 130 -3.13 -29.04 -5.32
CA GLN A 130 -4.27 -29.61 -6.07
C GLN A 130 -4.72 -28.69 -7.20
N GLY A 131 -4.75 -27.37 -6.95
CA GLY A 131 -5.04 -26.35 -7.95
C GLY A 131 -4.09 -26.42 -9.14
N LEU A 132 -2.78 -26.50 -8.88
CA LEU A 132 -1.74 -26.59 -9.90
C LEU A 132 -1.85 -27.89 -10.72
N VAL A 133 -2.08 -29.02 -10.06
CA VAL A 133 -2.31 -30.32 -10.73
C VAL A 133 -3.56 -30.30 -11.61
N ALA A 134 -4.65 -29.68 -11.12
CA ALA A 134 -5.94 -29.67 -11.81
C ALA A 134 -6.02 -28.64 -12.94
N SER A 135 -5.48 -27.44 -12.74
CA SER A 135 -5.71 -26.29 -13.61
C SER A 135 -4.47 -25.89 -14.43
N GLY A 136 -3.29 -26.42 -14.11
CA GLY A 136 -2.02 -25.97 -14.66
C GLY A 136 -1.33 -24.94 -13.78
N ASP A 137 -0.21 -24.41 -14.26
CA ASP A 137 0.52 -23.32 -13.62
C ASP A 137 -0.36 -22.06 -13.56
N TYR A 138 -0.24 -21.24 -12.53
CA TYR A 138 -0.94 -19.95 -12.49
C TYR A 138 -0.34 -18.98 -11.49
N VAL A 139 -0.42 -17.70 -11.82
CA VAL A 139 -0.20 -16.62 -10.86
C VAL A 139 -1.45 -16.45 -10.00
N GLY A 140 -1.30 -16.74 -8.72
CA GLY A 140 -2.32 -16.52 -7.71
C GLY A 140 -2.26 -15.13 -7.11
N ILE A 141 -3.39 -14.63 -6.60
CA ILE A 141 -3.47 -13.34 -5.91
C ILE A 141 -4.41 -13.41 -4.71
N SER A 142 -4.09 -12.63 -3.68
CA SER A 142 -4.96 -12.40 -2.53
C SER A 142 -5.01 -10.91 -2.26
N LYS A 143 -6.24 -10.39 -2.17
CA LYS A 143 -6.49 -9.10 -1.54
C LYS A 143 -6.17 -9.21 -0.05
N GLN A 144 -5.60 -8.16 0.51
CA GLN A 144 -5.23 -8.07 1.91
C GLN A 144 -5.82 -6.79 2.48
N ASP A 145 -6.60 -6.94 3.55
CA ASP A 145 -7.35 -5.86 4.21
C ASP A 145 -7.00 -5.77 5.70
N SER A 146 -5.74 -6.02 6.04
CA SER A 146 -5.28 -6.07 7.44
C SER A 146 -5.21 -4.67 8.07
N PRO A 147 -5.84 -4.45 9.25
CA PRO A 147 -5.77 -3.16 9.97
C PRO A 147 -4.40 -2.90 10.62
N GLN A 148 -3.43 -3.81 10.47
CA GLN A 148 -2.10 -3.69 11.09
C GLN A 148 -1.26 -2.55 10.52
N ILE A 149 -1.50 -2.17 9.27
CA ILE A 149 -0.96 -0.95 8.68
C ILE A 149 -2.13 -0.24 8.04
N ASN A 150 -2.38 0.97 8.51
CA ASN A 150 -3.48 1.77 8.03
C ASN A 150 -3.15 2.33 6.65
N PHE A 151 -3.50 1.58 5.61
CA PHE A 151 -3.53 2.06 4.23
C PHE A 151 -4.96 2.44 3.87
N THR A 152 -5.12 3.45 3.03
CA THR A 152 -6.40 3.85 2.47
C THR A 152 -6.93 2.89 1.40
N HIS A 153 -6.13 1.90 1.00
CA HIS A 153 -6.38 1.06 -0.16
C HIS A 153 -6.14 -0.40 0.16
N PRO A 154 -6.83 -1.30 -0.55
CA PRO A 154 -6.44 -2.70 -0.54
C PRO A 154 -5.03 -2.83 -1.11
N TRP A 155 -4.35 -3.86 -0.65
CA TRP A 155 -3.05 -4.26 -1.16
C TRP A 155 -3.05 -5.75 -1.45
N TYR A 156 -2.08 -6.18 -2.25
CA TYR A 156 -2.12 -7.50 -2.86
C TYR A 156 -0.84 -8.29 -2.61
N TRP A 157 -1.03 -9.57 -2.32
CA TRP A 157 0.01 -10.58 -2.39
C TRP A 157 -0.22 -11.45 -3.61
N PHE A 158 0.89 -11.81 -4.26
CA PHE A 158 0.91 -12.65 -5.45
C PHE A 158 1.73 -13.90 -5.17
N SER A 159 1.33 -15.00 -5.76
CA SER A 159 2.07 -16.26 -5.71
C SER A 159 2.40 -16.67 -7.14
N VAL A 160 3.68 -16.90 -7.41
CA VAL A 160 4.13 -17.40 -8.72
C VAL A 160 4.70 -18.79 -8.53
N ASP A 161 4.13 -19.75 -9.22
CA ASP A 161 4.57 -21.14 -9.18
C ASP A 161 5.80 -21.36 -10.06
N GLY A 162 6.62 -22.29 -9.63
CA GLY A 162 7.93 -22.57 -10.16
C GLY A 162 8.19 -24.05 -10.34
N ASP A 163 9.46 -24.40 -10.54
CA ASP A 163 9.88 -25.79 -10.69
C ASP A 163 9.49 -26.61 -9.46
N CYS A 164 8.73 -27.69 -9.67
CA CYS A 164 8.43 -28.70 -8.65
C CYS A 164 7.93 -28.11 -7.31
N PRO A 165 6.75 -27.44 -7.28
CA PRO A 165 6.26 -26.65 -6.15
C PRO A 165 6.01 -27.46 -4.86
N ASN A 166 6.06 -28.78 -4.94
CA ASN A 166 5.94 -29.70 -3.81
C ASN A 166 7.28 -30.00 -3.11
N LEU A 167 8.39 -29.44 -3.58
CA LEU A 167 9.74 -29.67 -3.08
C LEU A 167 10.44 -28.33 -2.76
N PRO A 168 11.27 -28.27 -1.70
CA PRO A 168 11.89 -27.01 -1.31
C PRO A 168 13.07 -26.67 -2.21
N TRP A 169 13.39 -25.37 -2.31
CA TRP A 169 14.66 -24.91 -2.90
C TRP A 169 15.87 -25.37 -2.08
N THR A 170 15.68 -25.53 -0.76
CA THR A 170 16.71 -25.88 0.22
C THR A 170 16.21 -26.80 1.33
N CYS A 171 17.07 -27.67 1.86
CA CYS A 171 16.71 -28.56 2.97
C CYS A 171 16.35 -27.77 4.25
N VAL A 172 15.13 -27.95 4.80
CA VAL A 172 14.62 -27.24 6.00
C VAL A 172 14.10 -28.18 7.09
N LYS A 173 14.42 -27.95 8.37
CA LYS A 173 13.83 -28.74 9.49
C LYS A 173 12.35 -28.38 9.72
N PRO A 174 11.47 -29.32 10.11
CA PRO A 174 11.75 -30.69 10.55
C PRO A 174 11.74 -31.73 9.42
N TYR A 175 12.16 -31.39 8.19
CA TYR A 175 12.28 -32.41 7.15
C TYR A 175 13.30 -33.48 7.56
N PRO A 176 12.90 -34.77 7.51
CA PRO A 176 13.77 -35.89 7.84
C PRO A 176 15.05 -35.91 6.98
N GLY A 177 16.22 -35.91 7.65
CA GLY A 177 17.54 -35.98 7.01
C GLY A 177 18.34 -34.67 7.00
N CYS A 178 17.78 -33.54 7.45
CA CYS A 178 18.55 -32.32 7.62
C CYS A 178 19.48 -32.42 8.84
N THR A 179 20.80 -32.49 8.62
CA THR A 179 21.79 -32.46 9.72
C THR A 179 21.70 -31.13 10.48
N ALA A 180 21.91 -31.20 11.80
CA ALA A 180 21.59 -30.12 12.71
C ALA A 180 22.64 -29.00 12.68
N GLN A 181 22.32 -27.85 12.08
CA GLN A 181 22.91 -26.56 12.49
C GLN A 181 21.88 -25.44 12.39
N ALA A 182 21.25 -25.12 13.54
CA ALA A 182 20.43 -23.92 13.79
C ALA A 182 19.26 -23.67 12.79
N PRO A 183 18.27 -22.81 13.09
CA PRO A 183 17.38 -22.34 12.03
C PRO A 183 18.25 -21.63 10.98
N PRO A 184 18.29 -22.09 9.72
CA PRO A 184 19.15 -21.48 8.72
C PRO A 184 18.64 -20.06 8.45
N THR A 185 19.39 -19.05 8.89
CA THR A 185 19.11 -17.64 8.56
C THR A 185 19.43 -17.31 7.10
N MET A 186 20.02 -18.25 6.35
CA MET A 186 20.19 -18.21 4.90
C MET A 186 19.97 -19.59 4.29
N PRO A 187 19.37 -19.70 3.08
CA PRO A 187 19.22 -20.98 2.37
C PRO A 187 20.59 -21.68 2.23
N GLN A 188 20.76 -22.83 2.89
CA GLN A 188 21.88 -23.73 2.59
C GLN A 188 21.49 -24.65 1.44
N PRO A 189 22.31 -24.78 0.38
CA PRO A 189 22.10 -25.80 -0.62
C PRO A 189 22.04 -27.19 0.04
N CYS A 190 21.18 -28.05 -0.49
CA CYS A 190 21.00 -29.41 0.02
C CYS A 190 22.36 -30.13 0.08
N ASP A 191 22.76 -30.57 1.28
CA ASP A 191 23.92 -31.42 1.49
C ASP A 191 23.74 -32.72 0.66
N PRO A 192 24.76 -33.24 -0.07
CA PRO A 192 24.66 -34.46 -0.86
C PRO A 192 24.06 -35.71 -0.17
N ASP A 193 23.97 -35.72 1.17
CA ASP A 193 23.53 -36.89 1.95
C ASP A 193 22.08 -36.81 2.52
N GLY A 194 21.25 -35.81 2.18
CA GLY A 194 20.07 -35.51 3.02
C GLY A 194 18.73 -35.19 2.34
N CYS A 195 17.95 -36.22 1.99
CA CYS A 195 16.48 -36.22 2.13
C CYS A 195 16.03 -37.71 2.28
N ALA A 196 15.26 -38.08 3.30
CA ALA A 196 14.71 -39.44 3.39
C ALA A 196 13.50 -39.44 4.31
N GLY A 197 12.28 -39.43 3.76
CA GLY A 197 11.09 -39.41 4.62
C GLY A 197 9.70 -39.27 4.00
N LYS A 198 9.42 -39.88 2.84
CA LYS A 198 8.14 -40.59 2.66
C LYS A 198 8.49 -42.07 2.56
N GLN A 199 7.71 -42.97 3.14
CA GLN A 199 8.02 -44.41 3.14
C GLN A 199 7.94 -45.07 1.74
N ASP A 200 7.65 -44.29 0.69
CA ASP A 200 7.69 -44.74 -0.69
C ASP A 200 9.09 -44.56 -1.30
N GLU A 201 9.53 -45.57 -2.05
CA GLU A 201 10.80 -45.63 -2.80
C GLU A 201 11.06 -44.39 -3.68
N ALA A 202 10.00 -43.67 -4.08
CA ALA A 202 10.09 -42.40 -4.78
C ALA A 202 10.82 -41.32 -3.96
N ALA A 203 10.46 -41.09 -2.68
CA ALA A 203 11.05 -40.03 -1.87
C ALA A 203 12.52 -40.24 -1.48
N ARG A 204 13.04 -41.47 -1.62
CA ARG A 204 14.47 -41.79 -1.46
C ARG A 204 15.30 -41.55 -2.72
N ASN A 205 14.67 -41.56 -3.91
CA ASN A 205 15.33 -41.17 -5.15
C ASN A 205 15.27 -39.65 -5.35
N CYS A 206 14.21 -39.02 -4.83
CA CYS A 206 13.96 -37.58 -4.88
C CYS A 206 14.76 -36.77 -3.87
N SER A 207 15.80 -37.36 -3.31
CA SER A 207 16.49 -36.81 -2.16
C SER A 207 18.00 -36.88 -2.18
N SER A 208 18.53 -37.84 -2.92
CA SER A 208 19.96 -38.12 -2.99
C SER A 208 20.69 -37.33 -4.08
N LYS A 209 20.05 -36.31 -4.67
CA LYS A 209 20.65 -35.46 -5.70
C LYS A 209 20.60 -33.99 -5.26
N PRO A 210 21.75 -33.32 -5.05
CA PRO A 210 21.81 -31.96 -4.50
C PRO A 210 21.28 -30.87 -5.46
N HIS A 211 20.91 -31.22 -6.70
CA HIS A 211 20.40 -30.29 -7.71
C HIS A 211 19.14 -30.87 -8.41
N PHE A 212 17.97 -30.75 -7.78
CA PHE A 212 16.68 -31.03 -8.44
C PHE A 212 16.29 -29.97 -9.48
N THR A 213 17.00 -28.84 -9.49
CA THR A 213 16.78 -27.72 -10.40
C THR A 213 17.52 -27.87 -11.73
N ASP A 214 18.14 -29.02 -12.02
CA ASP A 214 18.67 -29.29 -13.35
C ASP A 214 17.52 -29.83 -14.23
N PRO A 215 16.94 -29.01 -15.13
CA PRO A 215 15.86 -29.46 -16.01
C PRO A 215 16.30 -30.58 -16.97
N SER A 216 17.59 -30.89 -17.06
CA SER A 216 18.10 -32.03 -17.84
C SER A 216 17.93 -33.38 -17.13
N ASP A 217 17.72 -33.42 -15.81
CA ASP A 217 17.46 -34.65 -15.03
C ASP A 217 15.97 -35.06 -15.07
N THR A 218 15.50 -35.28 -16.30
CA THR A 218 14.10 -35.58 -16.63
C THR A 218 13.54 -36.82 -15.91
N GLU A 219 14.38 -37.82 -15.60
CA GLU A 219 13.94 -39.02 -14.89
C GLU A 219 13.63 -38.73 -13.41
N THR A 220 14.47 -37.93 -12.76
CA THR A 220 14.28 -37.55 -11.36
C THR A 220 13.08 -36.62 -11.24
N ALA A 221 12.99 -35.58 -12.08
CA ALA A 221 11.81 -34.70 -12.11
C ALA A 221 10.51 -35.51 -12.28
N ARG A 222 10.49 -36.47 -13.23
CA ARG A 222 9.35 -37.37 -13.47
C ARG A 222 8.94 -38.18 -12.24
N LYS A 223 9.88 -38.59 -11.38
CA LYS A 223 9.58 -39.38 -10.17
C LYS A 223 9.15 -38.52 -8.98
N CYS A 224 9.55 -37.25 -8.96
CA CYS A 224 9.59 -36.44 -7.74
C CYS A 224 8.62 -35.26 -7.73
N CYS A 225 8.40 -34.69 -8.90
CA CYS A 225 7.55 -33.52 -9.06
C CYS A 225 6.12 -33.96 -9.32
N LEU A 226 5.18 -33.09 -8.98
CA LEU A 226 3.78 -33.28 -9.35
C LEU A 226 3.63 -33.27 -10.87
N HIS A 227 2.59 -33.97 -11.34
CA HIS A 227 2.24 -34.03 -12.76
C HIS A 227 0.91 -33.33 -12.99
N TYR A 228 0.73 -32.75 -14.17
CA TYR A 228 -0.56 -32.19 -14.54
C TYR A 228 -1.59 -33.31 -14.76
N SER A 229 -2.80 -33.12 -14.25
CA SER A 229 -3.90 -34.07 -14.46
C SER A 229 -4.26 -34.22 -15.94
N SER A 230 -4.12 -33.14 -16.72
CA SER A 230 -4.37 -33.11 -18.17
C SER A 230 -3.22 -33.67 -19.01
N SER A 231 -2.04 -33.87 -18.43
CA SER A 231 -0.86 -34.43 -19.10
C SER A 231 0.00 -35.19 -18.08
N PRO A 232 -0.38 -36.43 -17.72
CA PRO A 232 0.29 -37.22 -16.66
C PRO A 232 1.75 -37.61 -16.95
N ASP A 233 2.25 -37.30 -18.14
CA ASP A 233 3.63 -37.44 -18.58
C ASP A 233 4.45 -36.16 -18.38
N LYS A 234 3.79 -35.03 -18.11
CA LYS A 234 4.40 -33.73 -17.89
C LYS A 234 4.40 -33.37 -16.41
N VAL A 235 5.60 -33.07 -15.93
CA VAL A 235 5.84 -32.53 -14.59
C VAL A 235 5.57 -31.04 -14.53
N ILE A 236 5.17 -30.56 -13.36
CA ILE A 236 4.97 -29.14 -13.07
C ILE A 236 6.35 -28.47 -12.91
N MET A 237 6.73 -27.67 -13.92
CA MET A 237 7.99 -26.92 -13.99
C MET A 237 7.77 -25.40 -13.86
N GLY A 238 6.61 -25.00 -13.32
CA GLY A 238 6.29 -23.60 -13.07
C GLY A 238 5.74 -22.85 -14.27
N GLY A 239 5.23 -21.65 -14.00
CA GLY A 239 4.60 -20.79 -15.00
C GLY A 239 5.54 -19.88 -15.79
N LEU A 240 6.85 -19.87 -15.52
CA LEU A 240 7.76 -18.94 -16.20
C LEU A 240 8.02 -19.34 -17.66
N CYS A 241 7.66 -18.46 -18.59
CA CYS A 241 7.90 -18.67 -20.02
C CYS A 241 9.39 -18.75 -20.37
N ASP A 242 9.69 -19.49 -21.44
CA ASP A 242 10.99 -19.44 -22.10
C ASP A 242 11.30 -18.03 -22.61
N THR A 243 12.57 -17.61 -22.54
CA THR A 243 13.00 -16.26 -22.92
C THR A 243 12.84 -15.96 -24.41
N SER A 244 12.61 -16.99 -25.25
CA SER A 244 12.26 -16.82 -26.67
C SER A 244 10.81 -16.39 -26.90
N VAL A 245 9.96 -16.47 -25.88
CA VAL A 245 8.56 -16.07 -25.95
C VAL A 245 8.43 -14.62 -25.47
N SER A 246 7.76 -13.78 -26.26
CA SER A 246 7.59 -12.36 -25.94
C SER A 246 6.33 -12.03 -25.13
N GLU A 247 5.38 -12.95 -25.04
CA GLU A 247 4.14 -12.84 -24.26
C GLU A 247 3.69 -14.18 -23.67
N PRO A 248 3.20 -14.23 -22.43
CA PRO A 248 2.74 -15.47 -21.83
C PRO A 248 1.52 -16.01 -22.56
N THR A 249 1.51 -17.32 -22.76
CA THR A 249 0.48 -18.02 -23.54
C THR A 249 -0.62 -18.64 -22.68
N GLY A 250 -0.42 -18.69 -21.36
CA GLY A 250 -1.24 -19.39 -20.37
C GLY A 250 -1.35 -20.90 -20.59
N ASN A 251 -0.51 -21.46 -21.44
CA ASN A 251 -0.30 -22.90 -21.50
C ASN A 251 0.63 -23.34 -20.37
N LEU A 252 0.63 -24.65 -20.10
CA LEU A 252 1.55 -25.28 -19.15
C LEU A 252 3.00 -24.85 -19.45
N GLY A 253 3.71 -24.37 -18.45
CA GLY A 253 5.09 -23.86 -18.59
C GLY A 253 5.22 -22.43 -19.11
N CYS A 254 4.13 -21.68 -19.37
CA CYS A 254 4.22 -20.30 -19.86
C CYS A 254 2.98 -19.46 -19.55
N VAL A 255 2.90 -19.02 -18.30
CA VAL A 255 1.83 -18.22 -17.70
C VAL A 255 2.30 -16.82 -17.31
N TYR A 256 3.58 -16.65 -16.97
CA TYR A 256 4.15 -15.34 -16.69
C TYR A 256 5.53 -15.19 -17.28
N GLN A 257 5.94 -13.93 -17.44
CA GLN A 257 7.28 -13.56 -17.85
C GLN A 257 7.62 -12.19 -17.27
N TYR A 258 8.91 -11.92 -17.12
CA TYR A 258 9.44 -10.64 -16.66
C TYR A 258 10.83 -10.43 -17.27
N GLU A 259 11.28 -9.18 -17.34
CA GLU A 259 12.62 -8.86 -17.81
C GLU A 259 13.67 -9.30 -16.78
N GLU A 260 14.83 -9.76 -17.25
CA GLU A 260 15.94 -10.10 -16.34
C GLU A 260 16.31 -8.88 -15.49
N LEU A 261 16.33 -9.06 -14.16
CA LEU A 261 16.62 -7.98 -13.24
C LEU A 261 18.07 -7.51 -13.34
N SER A 262 18.23 -6.21 -13.18
CA SER A 262 19.50 -5.51 -13.16
C SER A 262 19.62 -4.67 -11.90
N SER A 263 20.77 -4.04 -11.68
CA SER A 263 21.05 -3.29 -10.46
C SER A 263 20.07 -2.12 -10.19
N LYS A 264 19.41 -1.57 -11.21
CA LYS A 264 18.37 -0.52 -11.09
C LYS A 264 17.03 -1.04 -10.57
N ASP A 265 16.80 -2.34 -10.66
CA ASP A 265 15.55 -2.99 -10.25
C ASP A 265 15.61 -3.38 -8.76
N PHE A 266 16.64 -2.92 -8.04
CA PHE A 266 16.82 -3.13 -6.60
C PHE A 266 16.98 -1.81 -5.84
N LEU A 267 16.02 -1.52 -4.96
CA LEU A 267 16.08 -0.43 -3.99
C LEU A 267 16.69 -0.92 -2.69
N ASN A 268 17.88 -0.45 -2.33
CA ASN A 268 18.47 -0.75 -1.02
C ASN A 268 17.68 -0.04 0.10
N ILE A 269 17.32 -0.79 1.14
CA ILE A 269 16.52 -0.29 2.26
C ILE A 269 17.28 0.75 3.08
N ASP A 270 18.61 0.65 3.18
CA ASP A 270 19.47 1.60 3.90
C ASP A 270 19.55 2.96 3.20
N ASP A 271 19.45 2.97 1.87
CA ASP A 271 19.32 4.21 1.10
C ASP A 271 17.93 4.82 1.30
N LEU A 272 16.89 3.99 1.24
CA LEU A 272 15.50 4.41 1.38
C LEU A 272 15.21 5.03 2.76
N ASN A 273 15.65 4.39 3.84
CA ASN A 273 15.40 4.84 5.21
C ASN A 273 16.41 5.89 5.71
N GLY A 274 17.45 6.20 4.91
CA GLY A 274 18.47 7.20 5.18
C GLY A 274 19.66 6.74 6.03
N ILE A 275 19.79 5.46 6.38
CA ILE A 275 20.94 4.92 7.15
C ILE A 275 22.28 5.33 6.53
N ASN A 276 22.43 5.22 5.21
CA ASN A 276 23.68 5.54 4.51
C ASN A 276 24.04 7.04 4.54
N SER A 277 23.09 7.88 4.95
CA SER A 277 23.30 9.32 5.17
C SER A 277 23.61 9.66 6.63
N MET A 278 23.47 8.72 7.56
CA MET A 278 23.74 8.91 8.99
C MET A 278 25.24 8.83 9.31
N GLN A 279 25.60 9.35 10.48
CA GLN A 279 26.97 9.35 10.99
C GLN A 279 27.25 8.14 11.88
N CYS A 280 28.42 7.54 11.71
CA CYS A 280 28.91 6.38 12.44
C CYS A 280 30.34 6.58 12.99
N GLY A 281 30.70 5.76 13.97
CA GLY A 281 31.98 5.77 14.68
C GLY A 281 31.98 6.67 15.93
N SER A 282 33.06 6.63 16.71
CA SER A 282 33.13 7.16 18.08
C SER A 282 32.80 8.66 18.25
N ASN A 283 32.72 9.44 17.17
CA ASN A 283 32.31 10.84 17.17
C ASN A 283 31.60 11.23 15.86
N GLY A 284 30.91 10.28 15.20
CA GLY A 284 30.23 10.55 13.93
C GLY A 284 31.16 10.94 12.76
N LYS A 285 32.44 10.51 12.80
CA LYS A 285 33.49 10.96 11.87
C LYS A 285 33.31 10.48 10.43
N ARG A 286 32.43 9.52 10.18
CA ARG A 286 32.19 8.96 8.85
C ARG A 286 30.71 8.69 8.65
N LYS A 287 30.30 8.58 7.39
CA LYS A 287 28.99 8.02 7.05
C LYS A 287 28.94 6.54 7.42
N CYS A 288 27.75 6.06 7.73
CA CYS A 288 27.50 4.63 7.90
C CYS A 288 27.58 3.93 6.54
N SER A 289 28.16 2.73 6.50
CA SER A 289 28.31 1.95 5.25
C SER A 289 27.15 1.00 4.98
N GLY A 290 26.18 0.93 5.88
CA GLY A 290 24.99 0.09 5.78
C GLY A 290 24.40 -0.21 7.16
N TRP A 291 23.34 -1.02 7.18
CA TRP A 291 22.56 -1.34 8.38
C TRP A 291 23.39 -1.84 9.54
N LYS A 292 24.28 -2.82 9.32
CA LYS A 292 25.07 -3.43 10.40
C LYS A 292 26.02 -2.43 11.03
N ASP A 293 26.71 -1.67 10.20
CA ASP A 293 27.60 -0.62 10.66
C ASP A 293 26.86 0.48 11.44
N TRP A 294 25.67 0.86 10.97
CA TRP A 294 24.80 1.77 11.72
C TRP A 294 24.35 1.19 13.05
N ARG A 295 23.86 -0.05 13.07
CA ARG A 295 23.44 -0.73 14.29
C ARG A 295 24.54 -0.72 15.36
N ASP A 296 25.76 -1.07 14.98
CA ASP A 296 26.87 -1.20 15.93
C ASP A 296 27.48 0.15 16.30
N ASN A 297 27.55 1.06 15.34
CA ASN A 297 28.41 2.25 15.42
C ASN A 297 27.69 3.58 15.23
N CYS A 298 26.34 3.65 15.24
CA CYS A 298 25.68 4.94 15.02
C CYS A 298 26.11 5.97 16.06
N TYR A 299 26.36 7.19 15.59
CA TYR A 299 26.61 8.34 16.44
C TYR A 299 25.28 8.94 16.89
N ASP A 300 24.88 8.62 18.11
CA ASP A 300 23.61 9.02 18.71
C ASP A 300 23.83 9.54 20.14
N PRO A 301 24.36 10.78 20.28
CA PRO A 301 24.70 11.35 21.59
C PRO A 301 23.49 11.56 22.50
N GLU A 302 22.28 11.64 21.93
CA GLU A 302 21.02 11.82 22.65
C GLU A 302 20.35 10.48 23.01
N GLY A 303 20.88 9.35 22.53
CA GLY A 303 20.32 8.02 22.77
C GLY A 303 18.92 7.85 22.17
N LYS A 304 18.61 8.55 21.07
CA LYS A 304 17.30 8.47 20.38
C LYS A 304 17.05 7.09 19.77
N TYR A 305 18.08 6.48 19.19
CA TYR A 305 18.01 5.21 18.49
C TYR A 305 18.47 4.03 19.37
N LYS A 306 18.90 4.28 20.60
CA LYS A 306 19.33 3.23 21.54
C LYS A 306 18.22 2.79 22.50
N LYS A 307 17.00 2.66 21.97
CA LYS A 307 15.78 2.33 22.72
C LYS A 307 14.94 1.32 21.97
N ARG A 308 14.40 0.35 22.69
CA ARG A 308 13.39 -0.61 22.21
C ARG A 308 12.32 -0.82 23.26
N PHE A 309 11.17 -1.32 22.85
CA PHE A 309 10.15 -1.85 23.74
C PHE A 309 10.55 -3.25 24.20
N HIS A 310 10.20 -3.54 25.44
CA HIS A 310 10.24 -4.87 26.01
C HIS A 310 8.89 -5.14 26.65
N CYS A 311 8.30 -6.28 26.33
CA CYS A 311 7.11 -6.72 27.02
C CYS A 311 7.36 -8.00 27.81
N GLU A 312 7.08 -7.93 29.11
CA GLU A 312 6.97 -9.09 29.97
C GLU A 312 5.51 -9.59 29.95
N ASP A 313 5.31 -10.89 29.79
CA ASP A 313 4.02 -11.59 29.86
C ASP A 313 2.91 -11.14 28.87
N CYS A 314 3.25 -10.39 27.80
CA CYS A 314 2.29 -9.93 26.78
C CYS A 314 1.47 -11.05 26.14
N HIS A 315 2.07 -12.24 25.97
CA HIS A 315 1.44 -13.37 25.27
C HIS A 315 0.69 -14.32 26.20
N ASP A 316 1.12 -14.47 27.46
CA ASP A 316 0.65 -15.58 28.31
C ASP A 316 -0.39 -15.17 29.36
N SER A 317 -0.32 -13.94 29.88
CA SER A 317 -1.12 -13.54 31.05
C SER A 317 -2.24 -12.53 30.76
N GLY A 318 -2.24 -11.95 29.56
CA GLY A 318 -3.07 -10.79 29.23
C GLY A 318 -2.71 -9.52 30.02
N LYS A 319 -1.68 -9.55 30.86
CA LYS A 319 -1.09 -8.36 31.49
C LYS A 319 0.03 -7.86 30.59
N TRP A 320 -0.21 -6.71 29.97
CA TRP A 320 0.74 -6.07 29.09
C TRP A 320 1.65 -5.16 29.91
N ASN A 321 2.76 -5.70 30.41
CA ASN A 321 3.79 -4.90 31.09
C ASN A 321 4.84 -4.46 30.06
N VAL A 322 4.54 -3.38 29.35
CA VAL A 322 5.48 -2.81 28.37
C VAL A 322 6.39 -1.81 29.05
N THR A 323 7.69 -2.01 28.88
CA THR A 323 8.76 -1.12 29.36
C THR A 323 9.68 -0.72 28.22
N THR A 324 10.42 0.37 28.39
CA THR A 324 11.48 0.80 27.46
C THR A 324 12.83 0.31 27.96
N GLN A 325 13.60 -0.34 27.09
CA GLN A 325 14.97 -0.78 27.37
C GLN A 325 15.97 0.04 26.57
N VAL A 326 17.05 0.47 27.24
CA VAL A 326 18.21 1.07 26.57
C VAL A 326 19.08 -0.04 25.97
N THR A 327 19.44 0.07 24.71
CA THR A 327 20.23 -0.92 23.97
C THR A 327 21.67 -0.48 23.80
N GLY A 328 22.59 -1.44 23.67
CA GLY A 328 24.00 -1.15 23.30
C GLY A 328 24.16 -0.72 21.84
N TYR A 329 23.16 -1.06 21.01
CA TYR A 329 23.12 -0.88 19.56
C TYR A 329 21.96 0.04 19.14
N CYS A 330 21.96 0.46 17.88
CA CYS A 330 20.94 1.33 17.31
C CYS A 330 19.78 0.52 16.69
N VAL A 331 18.55 0.93 17.00
CA VAL A 331 17.29 0.27 16.69
C VAL A 331 16.68 0.93 15.46
N GLU A 332 16.60 0.18 14.36
CA GLU A 332 16.06 0.71 13.09
C GLU A 332 14.60 1.10 13.22
N TYR A 333 13.79 0.23 13.82
CA TYR A 333 12.39 0.49 14.09
C TYR A 333 11.88 -0.40 15.23
N ASP A 334 11.02 0.16 16.07
CA ASP A 334 10.26 -0.61 17.03
C ASP A 334 8.89 0.04 17.29
N LEU A 335 7.86 -0.78 17.49
CA LEU A 335 6.49 -0.34 17.72
C LEU A 335 6.02 -0.79 19.10
N HIS A 336 5.26 0.05 19.79
CA HIS A 336 4.69 -0.31 21.08
C HIS A 336 3.78 -1.54 20.92
N PRO A 337 3.93 -2.59 21.76
CA PRO A 337 3.17 -3.84 21.64
C PRO A 337 1.64 -3.66 21.54
N PHE A 338 1.07 -2.69 22.26
CA PHE A 338 -0.35 -2.32 22.10
C PHE A 338 -0.79 -2.01 20.66
N CYS A 339 0.11 -1.49 19.84
CA CYS A 339 -0.14 -1.14 18.45
C CYS A 339 0.17 -2.28 17.46
N GLN A 340 0.90 -3.33 17.90
CA GLN A 340 1.42 -4.41 17.02
C GLN A 340 0.80 -5.78 17.29
N GLU A 341 0.54 -6.11 18.55
CA GLU A 341 0.24 -7.48 18.98
C GLU A 341 -1.19 -7.65 19.52
N THR A 342 -1.92 -6.56 19.74
CA THR A 342 -3.33 -6.61 20.14
C THR A 342 -4.21 -7.00 18.95
N GLN A 343 -5.46 -7.42 19.22
CA GLN A 343 -6.41 -7.75 18.15
C GLN A 343 -6.78 -6.53 17.28
N ASN A 344 -6.80 -5.34 17.87
CA ASN A 344 -7.21 -4.09 17.19
C ASN A 344 -6.02 -3.26 16.71
N LEU A 345 -4.79 -3.61 17.09
CA LEU A 345 -3.55 -3.07 16.53
C LEU A 345 -3.48 -1.55 16.69
N CYS A 346 -3.28 -0.82 15.60
CA CYS A 346 -3.30 0.64 15.58
C CYS A 346 -4.64 1.26 16.02
N GLN A 347 -5.74 0.51 15.95
CA GLN A 347 -7.07 0.94 16.41
C GLN A 347 -7.34 0.55 17.87
N ASP A 348 -6.38 -0.09 18.56
CA ASP A 348 -6.54 -0.38 19.98
C ASP A 348 -6.62 0.93 20.79
N PRO A 349 -7.62 1.12 21.67
CA PRO A 349 -7.75 2.33 22.46
C PRO A 349 -6.51 2.67 23.28
N LYS A 350 -5.75 1.67 23.75
CA LYS A 350 -4.49 1.89 24.46
C LYS A 350 -3.41 2.39 23.52
N CYS A 351 -3.32 1.87 22.30
CA CYS A 351 -2.42 2.40 21.28
C CYS A 351 -2.79 3.85 20.93
N MET A 352 -4.07 4.14 20.70
CA MET A 352 -4.55 5.48 20.34
C MET A 352 -4.31 6.53 21.44
N ALA A 353 -4.29 6.12 22.70
CA ALA A 353 -4.02 6.99 23.84
C ALA A 353 -2.53 7.36 24.01
N LEU A 354 -1.61 6.60 23.41
CA LEU A 354 -0.17 6.91 23.45
C LEU A 354 0.12 8.18 22.65
N LYS A 355 1.11 8.95 23.08
CA LYS A 355 1.65 10.04 22.27
C LYS A 355 2.53 9.49 21.14
N PRO A 356 2.73 10.22 20.04
CA PRO A 356 3.58 9.76 18.93
C PRO A 356 4.97 9.26 19.38
N GLU A 357 5.63 9.96 20.30
CA GLU A 357 6.95 9.59 20.84
C GLU A 357 6.95 8.37 21.79
N GLU A 358 5.77 7.94 22.23
CA GLU A 358 5.57 6.74 23.07
C GLU A 358 5.12 5.53 22.23
N LYS A 359 4.67 5.75 20.99
CA LYS A 359 4.24 4.68 20.08
C LYS A 359 5.41 3.97 19.44
N GLU A 360 6.45 4.69 19.05
CA GLU A 360 7.47 4.16 18.15
C GLU A 360 8.87 4.66 18.50
N TYR A 361 9.86 3.79 18.27
CA TYR A 361 11.28 4.12 18.30
C TYR A 361 11.94 3.81 16.96
N GLY A 362 13.08 4.44 16.71
CA GLY A 362 13.92 4.19 15.55
C GLY A 362 13.91 5.32 14.52
N LEU A 363 14.14 4.96 13.25
CA LEU A 363 14.34 5.90 12.16
C LEU A 363 13.03 6.60 11.76
N PRO A 364 13.04 7.92 11.52
CA PRO A 364 11.85 8.68 11.15
C PRO A 364 11.11 8.16 9.91
N PHE A 365 11.82 7.56 8.95
CA PHE A 365 11.21 6.98 7.75
C PHE A 365 10.15 5.91 8.09
N TRP A 366 10.40 5.11 9.13
CA TRP A 366 9.50 4.04 9.56
C TRP A 366 8.41 4.52 10.53
N SER A 367 8.57 5.69 11.13
CA SER A 367 7.58 6.25 12.08
C SER A 367 6.24 6.61 11.42
N GLY A 368 5.16 6.66 12.20
CA GLY A 368 3.80 6.86 11.74
C GLY A 368 3.20 5.61 11.09
N LYS A 369 3.46 4.40 11.61
CA LYS A 369 2.86 3.16 11.08
C LYS A 369 1.33 3.13 11.21
N CYS A 370 0.82 3.72 12.27
CA CYS A 370 -0.61 3.86 12.51
C CYS A 370 -1.24 5.06 11.77
N GLU A 371 -0.43 5.84 11.06
CA GLU A 371 -0.83 7.04 10.35
C GLU A 371 -0.87 6.77 8.85
N VAL A 372 -2.03 6.98 8.24
CA VAL A 372 -2.24 6.80 6.79
C VAL A 372 -1.23 7.60 5.98
N GLU A 373 -0.99 8.84 6.37
CA GLU A 373 -0.07 9.74 5.66
C GLU A 373 1.37 9.22 5.67
N GLY A 374 1.87 8.75 6.82
CA GLY A 374 3.21 8.18 6.92
C GLY A 374 3.37 6.94 6.04
N ASN A 375 2.35 6.07 6.04
CA ASN A 375 2.33 4.87 5.19
C ASN A 375 2.32 5.21 3.70
N ARG A 376 1.52 6.20 3.30
CA ARG A 376 1.46 6.71 1.94
C ARG A 376 2.80 7.30 1.49
N LYS A 377 3.42 8.16 2.30
CA LYS A 377 4.74 8.75 2.00
C LYS A 377 5.81 7.68 1.78
N ARG A 378 5.83 6.61 2.58
CA ARG A 378 6.72 5.45 2.37
C ARG A 378 6.45 4.76 1.03
N ALA A 379 5.18 4.50 0.71
CA ALA A 379 4.79 3.87 -0.55
C ALA A 379 5.20 4.71 -1.76
N GLU A 380 4.98 6.02 -1.70
CA GLU A 380 5.36 6.95 -2.76
C GLU A 380 6.89 7.08 -2.90
N ALA A 381 7.65 6.98 -1.81
CA ALA A 381 9.11 6.96 -1.88
C ALA A 381 9.61 5.72 -2.65
N VAL A 382 9.04 4.54 -2.38
CA VAL A 382 9.33 3.31 -3.12
C VAL A 382 8.88 3.44 -4.59
N ALA A 383 7.67 3.94 -4.82
CA ALA A 383 7.13 4.13 -6.17
C ALA A 383 7.99 5.10 -6.99
N THR A 384 8.40 6.23 -6.40
CA THR A 384 9.26 7.24 -7.06
C THR A 384 10.61 6.66 -7.47
N TYR A 385 11.18 5.76 -6.67
CA TYR A 385 12.44 5.10 -7.02
C TYR A 385 12.30 4.23 -8.28
N PHE A 386 11.29 3.37 -8.33
CA PHE A 386 11.14 2.41 -9.43
C PHE A 386 10.45 2.99 -10.67
N LEU A 387 9.47 3.88 -10.48
CA LEU A 387 8.59 4.39 -11.53
C LEU A 387 8.94 5.84 -11.95
N GLY A 388 9.92 6.43 -11.27
CA GLY A 388 10.47 7.76 -11.57
C GLY A 388 9.54 8.91 -11.25
N ASP A 389 9.82 10.07 -11.86
CA ASP A 389 9.10 11.32 -11.59
C ASP A 389 7.62 11.29 -12.01
N SER A 390 7.20 10.31 -12.82
CA SER A 390 5.82 10.18 -13.30
C SER A 390 4.80 9.96 -12.18
N VAL A 391 5.23 9.34 -11.07
CA VAL A 391 4.40 9.08 -9.89
C VAL A 391 4.68 10.05 -8.74
N LYS A 392 5.73 10.86 -8.84
CA LYS A 392 6.12 11.82 -7.81
C LYS A 392 5.03 12.88 -7.63
N ASN A 393 4.68 13.14 -6.38
CA ASN A 393 3.67 14.15 -5.99
C ASN A 393 2.29 13.95 -6.64
N SER A 394 1.95 12.70 -6.96
CA SER A 394 0.73 12.36 -7.70
C SER A 394 -0.21 11.44 -6.92
N HIS A 395 0.25 10.91 -5.78
CA HIS A 395 -0.35 9.80 -5.03
C HIS A 395 -0.48 8.46 -5.77
N TRP A 396 0.00 8.35 -7.02
CA TRP A 396 -0.03 7.11 -7.78
C TRP A 396 1.07 6.15 -7.34
N LEU A 397 0.74 4.86 -7.27
CA LEU A 397 1.68 3.79 -6.89
C LEU A 397 1.87 2.76 -8.01
N VAL A 398 1.33 3.02 -9.19
CA VAL A 398 1.31 2.10 -10.33
C VAL A 398 1.77 2.85 -11.57
N ASP A 399 2.59 2.22 -12.40
CA ASP A 399 3.04 2.81 -13.66
C ASP A 399 1.88 2.96 -14.65
N LYS A 400 1.66 4.18 -15.13
CA LYS A 400 0.68 4.47 -16.17
C LYS A 400 0.89 3.59 -17.42
N ALA A 401 2.14 3.32 -17.81
CA ALA A 401 2.42 2.48 -18.97
C ALA A 401 1.94 1.03 -18.77
N ALA A 402 2.08 0.49 -17.55
CA ALA A 402 1.56 -0.85 -17.22
C ALA A 402 0.02 -0.88 -17.23
N LEU A 403 -0.62 0.20 -16.78
CA LEU A 403 -2.07 0.37 -16.86
C LEU A 403 -2.57 0.44 -18.31
N ASP A 404 -1.92 1.23 -19.15
CA ASP A 404 -2.30 1.44 -20.55
C ASP A 404 -2.06 0.18 -21.41
N ALA A 405 -1.05 -0.62 -21.07
CA ALA A 405 -0.74 -1.89 -21.72
C ALA A 405 -1.69 -3.04 -21.32
N SER A 406 -2.33 -2.93 -20.17
CA SER A 406 -3.21 -3.98 -19.64
C SER A 406 -4.57 -4.02 -20.34
N PRO A 407 -5.25 -5.17 -20.35
CA PRO A 407 -6.53 -5.31 -21.01
C PRO A 407 -7.63 -4.52 -20.28
N VAL A 408 -8.85 -4.54 -20.80
CA VAL A 408 -9.96 -3.87 -20.13
C VAL A 408 -10.33 -4.63 -18.85
N CYS A 409 -10.44 -3.96 -17.71
CA CYS A 409 -10.91 -4.63 -16.48
C CYS A 409 -12.40 -4.97 -16.54
N ALA A 410 -13.20 -4.02 -17.03
CA ALA A 410 -14.62 -4.20 -17.16
C ALA A 410 -14.93 -5.09 -18.39
N SER A 411 -15.51 -6.26 -18.15
CA SER A 411 -16.13 -7.04 -19.22
C SER A 411 -17.57 -6.57 -19.42
N THR A 412 -17.93 -6.25 -20.67
CA THR A 412 -19.33 -6.10 -21.08
C THR A 412 -20.00 -7.44 -21.38
N ASP A 413 -19.20 -8.50 -21.52
CA ASP A 413 -19.70 -9.85 -21.70
C ASP A 413 -20.09 -10.42 -20.32
N ILE A 414 -21.41 -10.45 -20.07
CA ILE A 414 -22.02 -11.01 -18.87
C ILE A 414 -21.71 -12.51 -18.66
N SER A 415 -21.24 -13.19 -19.71
CA SER A 415 -20.82 -14.60 -19.64
C SER A 415 -19.36 -14.75 -19.24
N VAL A 416 -18.55 -13.68 -19.33
CA VAL A 416 -17.18 -13.67 -18.81
C VAL A 416 -17.26 -13.32 -17.33
N PRO A 417 -16.87 -14.26 -16.45
CA PRO A 417 -16.92 -14.05 -15.03
C PRO A 417 -15.93 -12.97 -14.63
N ASN A 418 -16.41 -11.76 -14.33
CA ASN A 418 -15.70 -10.74 -13.57
C ASN A 418 -16.72 -9.72 -13.05
N GLN A 419 -16.84 -9.64 -11.72
CA GLN A 419 -17.85 -8.89 -10.97
C GLN A 419 -17.66 -7.37 -11.01
N CYS A 420 -17.13 -6.82 -12.09
CA CYS A 420 -16.91 -5.38 -12.29
C CYS A 420 -17.70 -4.87 -13.47
N THR A 421 -18.92 -5.36 -13.68
CA THR A 421 -19.81 -4.77 -14.68
C THR A 421 -20.40 -3.50 -14.09
N PRO A 422 -20.06 -2.31 -14.60
CA PRO A 422 -20.64 -1.07 -14.12
C PRO A 422 -22.16 -1.13 -14.22
N ASN A 423 -22.86 -0.72 -13.17
CA ASN A 423 -24.31 -0.74 -13.11
C ASN A 423 -24.86 0.68 -12.82
N PRO A 424 -26.20 0.87 -12.86
CA PRO A 424 -26.81 2.16 -12.59
C PRO A 424 -26.66 2.66 -11.15
N ASP A 425 -26.46 1.76 -10.17
CA ASP A 425 -26.44 2.12 -8.76
C ASP A 425 -25.09 2.66 -8.27
N GLY A 426 -24.12 2.81 -9.17
CA GLY A 426 -22.80 3.37 -8.85
C GLY A 426 -21.73 2.31 -8.63
N GLY A 427 -21.98 1.04 -8.90
CA GLY A 427 -20.91 0.05 -8.99
C GLY A 427 -21.42 -1.38 -8.93
N PRO A 428 -20.56 -2.38 -9.11
CA PRO A 428 -19.11 -2.27 -9.01
C PRO A 428 -18.48 -1.72 -10.28
N TYR A 429 -17.59 -0.75 -10.13
CA TYR A 429 -16.60 -0.39 -11.16
C TYR A 429 -15.30 -1.13 -10.87
N CYS A 430 -14.45 -1.23 -11.89
CA CYS A 430 -13.12 -1.80 -11.72
C CYS A 430 -12.06 -0.71 -11.84
N THR A 431 -11.07 -0.71 -10.96
CA THR A 431 -9.94 0.19 -11.07
C THR A 431 -8.64 -0.56 -10.90
N ARG A 432 -7.61 -0.15 -11.63
CA ARG A 432 -6.24 -0.68 -11.45
C ARG A 432 -5.34 0.21 -10.63
N VAL A 433 -5.87 1.33 -10.12
CA VAL A 433 -5.08 2.25 -9.30
C VAL A 433 -4.56 1.55 -8.04
N PHE A 434 -5.25 0.52 -7.57
CA PHE A 434 -4.79 -0.32 -6.46
C PHE A 434 -3.93 -1.47 -6.98
N GLY A 435 -2.62 -1.38 -6.78
CA GLY A 435 -1.67 -2.48 -7.06
C GLY A 435 -1.57 -2.93 -8.52
N GLY A 436 -2.15 -2.19 -9.48
CA GLY A 436 -2.13 -2.53 -10.91
C GLY A 436 -3.10 -3.65 -11.31
N VAL A 437 -3.96 -4.11 -10.40
CA VAL A 437 -4.90 -5.21 -10.63
C VAL A 437 -6.34 -4.73 -10.59
N CYS A 438 -7.22 -5.44 -11.30
CA CYS A 438 -8.63 -5.07 -11.39
C CYS A 438 -9.34 -5.23 -10.04
N SER A 439 -9.57 -4.11 -9.38
CA SER A 439 -10.16 -4.05 -8.05
C SER A 439 -11.54 -3.41 -8.11
N THR A 440 -12.51 -3.97 -7.40
CA THR A 440 -13.85 -3.40 -7.31
C THR A 440 -13.87 -2.12 -6.48
N CYS A 441 -14.67 -1.14 -6.89
CA CYS A 441 -14.94 0.08 -6.15
C CYS A 441 -16.36 0.59 -6.48
N TYR A 442 -16.84 1.59 -5.73
CA TYR A 442 -18.14 2.22 -5.99
C TYR A 442 -18.06 3.76 -6.12
N LEU A 443 -19.06 4.33 -6.78
CA LEU A 443 -19.29 5.76 -6.91
C LEU A 443 -20.29 6.21 -5.83
N PRO A 444 -19.89 7.05 -4.87
CA PRO A 444 -20.82 7.60 -3.89
C PRO A 444 -21.82 8.58 -4.53
N GLY A 445 -23.05 8.63 -4.00
CA GLY A 445 -24.04 9.67 -4.32
C GLY A 445 -24.83 9.48 -5.62
N THR A 446 -24.83 8.27 -6.17
CA THR A 446 -25.67 7.82 -7.29
C THR A 446 -27.14 7.65 -6.91
N ASP A 447 -28.02 7.65 -7.93
CA ASP A 447 -29.45 7.31 -7.81
C ASP A 447 -29.83 6.22 -8.85
N PRO A 448 -30.07 4.96 -8.44
CA PRO A 448 -30.07 4.48 -7.05
C PRO A 448 -28.66 4.49 -6.39
N PRO A 449 -28.57 4.48 -5.05
CA PRO A 449 -27.28 4.39 -4.37
C PRO A 449 -26.73 2.96 -4.39
N TYR A 450 -25.39 2.84 -4.36
CA TYR A 450 -24.72 1.53 -4.29
C TYR A 450 -25.16 0.79 -3.03
N PRO A 451 -25.58 -0.49 -3.12
CA PRO A 451 -26.22 -1.19 -2.00
C PRO A 451 -25.28 -1.45 -0.82
N ASP A 452 -23.99 -1.70 -1.07
CA ASP A 452 -23.04 -2.17 -0.05
C ASP A 452 -21.77 -1.29 0.06
N PRO A 453 -21.89 0.02 0.36
CA PRO A 453 -20.75 0.96 0.34
C PRO A 453 -19.69 0.66 1.41
N SER A 454 -19.97 -0.20 2.40
CA SER A 454 -19.01 -0.63 3.41
C SER A 454 -18.13 -1.80 2.97
N THR A 455 -18.51 -2.53 1.93
CA THR A 455 -17.75 -3.72 1.48
C THR A 455 -16.74 -3.40 0.38
N GLN A 456 -16.81 -2.19 -0.19
CA GLN A 456 -15.94 -1.75 -1.28
C GLN A 456 -15.38 -0.35 -0.99
N PRO A 457 -14.17 -0.03 -1.44
CA PRO A 457 -13.66 1.34 -1.39
C PRO A 457 -14.37 2.23 -2.41
N MET A 458 -14.37 3.55 -2.17
CA MET A 458 -14.78 4.51 -3.21
C MET A 458 -13.79 4.50 -4.38
N CYS A 459 -14.29 4.68 -5.59
CA CYS A 459 -13.44 4.74 -6.77
C CYS A 459 -12.57 6.00 -6.81
N PRO A 460 -11.37 5.96 -7.41
CA PRO A 460 -10.58 7.16 -7.71
C PRO A 460 -11.36 8.09 -8.64
N PHE A 461 -11.21 9.42 -8.51
CA PHE A 461 -11.93 10.41 -9.34
C PHE A 461 -11.78 10.15 -10.86
N GLY A 462 -10.66 9.57 -11.27
CA GLY A 462 -10.37 9.21 -12.66
C GLY A 462 -11.02 7.93 -13.18
N VAL A 463 -11.78 7.17 -12.39
CA VAL A 463 -12.21 5.80 -12.74
C VAL A 463 -12.98 5.72 -14.06
N LEU A 464 -13.83 6.71 -14.39
CA LEU A 464 -14.62 6.73 -15.63
C LEU A 464 -13.78 7.07 -16.88
N LYS A 465 -12.54 7.54 -16.67
CA LYS A 465 -11.56 7.75 -17.75
C LYS A 465 -10.74 6.49 -18.02
N GLU A 466 -10.77 5.50 -17.13
CA GLU A 466 -10.11 4.22 -17.35
C GLU A 466 -10.83 3.43 -18.45
N LYS A 467 -10.06 2.71 -19.26
CA LYS A 467 -10.57 1.93 -20.38
C LYS A 467 -11.58 0.89 -19.88
N GLY A 468 -12.78 0.91 -20.45
CA GLY A 468 -13.88 -0.03 -20.14
C GLY A 468 -14.84 0.40 -19.04
N ASN A 469 -14.51 1.40 -18.25
CA ASN A 469 -15.41 1.91 -17.20
C ASN A 469 -16.43 2.90 -17.77
N THR A 470 -17.14 2.50 -18.82
CA THR A 470 -18.25 3.30 -19.33
C THR A 470 -19.46 3.08 -18.42
N PRO A 471 -19.97 4.13 -17.74
CA PRO A 471 -21.16 3.99 -16.91
C PRO A 471 -22.38 3.70 -17.81
N PRO A 472 -23.33 2.85 -17.37
CA PRO A 472 -24.63 2.72 -18.01
C PRO A 472 -25.31 4.08 -18.17
N THR A 473 -26.16 4.21 -19.20
CA THR A 473 -26.91 5.44 -19.46
C THR A 473 -27.84 5.85 -18.33
N GLU A 474 -28.22 4.88 -17.49
CA GLU A 474 -29.08 5.07 -16.33
C GLU A 474 -28.31 5.53 -15.09
N THR A 475 -26.96 5.41 -15.07
CA THR A 475 -26.16 5.89 -13.95
C THR A 475 -26.23 7.41 -13.88
N LYS A 476 -26.93 7.92 -12.87
CA LYS A 476 -27.15 9.35 -12.63
C LYS A 476 -26.82 9.68 -11.19
N CYS A 477 -26.43 10.94 -10.96
CA CYS A 477 -26.22 11.45 -9.61
C CYS A 477 -27.54 11.81 -8.95
N ALA A 478 -27.69 11.48 -7.67
CA ALA A 478 -28.82 11.91 -6.84
C ALA A 478 -28.81 13.44 -6.61
N SER A 479 -27.64 14.06 -6.75
CA SER A 479 -27.43 15.50 -6.54
C SER A 479 -26.30 16.02 -7.41
N ASN A 480 -26.42 17.29 -7.80
CA ASN A 480 -25.35 18.05 -8.45
C ASN A 480 -24.44 18.75 -7.43
N ASP A 481 -24.65 18.56 -6.12
CA ASP A 481 -23.81 19.13 -5.08
C ASP A 481 -22.46 18.38 -4.99
N PRO A 482 -21.30 19.06 -5.14
CA PRO A 482 -19.98 18.46 -4.96
C PRO A 482 -19.78 17.72 -3.62
N LEU A 483 -20.49 18.13 -2.56
CA LEU A 483 -20.44 17.45 -1.26
C LEU A 483 -21.05 16.04 -1.30
N LYS A 484 -21.83 15.71 -2.34
CA LYS A 484 -22.34 14.36 -2.62
C LYS A 484 -21.44 13.57 -3.57
N ILE A 485 -20.33 14.16 -4.02
CA ILE A 485 -19.21 13.56 -4.74
C ILE A 485 -19.54 13.06 -6.17
N CYS A 486 -20.69 12.41 -6.40
CA CYS A 486 -21.04 11.78 -7.68
C CYS A 486 -20.75 12.65 -8.92
N CYS A 487 -21.18 13.92 -8.93
CA CYS A 487 -21.00 14.79 -10.09
C CYS A 487 -19.53 15.12 -10.40
N LEU A 488 -18.62 14.92 -9.45
CA LEU A 488 -17.18 15.13 -9.62
C LEU A 488 -16.52 14.03 -10.47
N TYR A 489 -17.17 12.89 -10.66
CA TYR A 489 -16.72 11.86 -11.61
C TYR A 489 -17.03 12.22 -13.08
N GLY A 490 -17.75 13.31 -13.33
CA GLY A 490 -18.19 13.70 -14.68
C GLY A 490 -19.55 13.14 -15.08
N LEU A 491 -20.31 12.60 -14.11
CA LEU A 491 -21.70 12.22 -14.28
C LEU A 491 -22.61 13.46 -14.15
N GLY A 492 -23.00 14.02 -15.30
CA GLY A 492 -23.89 15.19 -15.35
C GLY A 492 -23.19 16.53 -15.06
N THR A 493 -23.98 17.53 -14.67
CA THR A 493 -23.47 18.87 -14.32
C THR A 493 -23.24 18.96 -12.81
N CYS A 494 -22.06 19.44 -12.42
CA CYS A 494 -21.74 19.66 -11.01
C CYS A 494 -21.91 21.15 -10.70
N ALA A 495 -22.53 21.47 -9.56
CA ALA A 495 -22.75 22.84 -9.10
C ALA A 495 -21.44 23.43 -8.53
N VAL A 496 -20.45 23.57 -9.40
CA VAL A 496 -19.13 24.11 -9.12
C VAL A 496 -18.91 25.43 -9.86
N ASN A 497 -18.19 26.34 -9.22
CA ASN A 497 -17.68 27.55 -9.86
C ASN A 497 -16.20 27.38 -10.16
N GLY A 498 -15.75 27.88 -11.31
CA GLY A 498 -14.35 27.78 -11.74
C GLY A 498 -14.02 26.49 -12.51
N THR A 499 -12.82 26.46 -13.05
CA THR A 499 -12.28 25.41 -13.91
C THR A 499 -10.99 24.79 -13.37
N ASP A 500 -10.29 25.48 -12.48
CA ASP A 500 -9.00 25.10 -11.92
C ASP A 500 -8.83 25.56 -10.46
N GLY A 501 -7.64 25.39 -9.85
CA GLY A 501 -7.42 25.83 -8.47
C GLY A 501 -7.44 27.36 -8.29
N SER A 502 -7.20 28.12 -9.36
CA SER A 502 -7.10 29.59 -9.33
C SER A 502 -8.46 30.29 -9.31
N ASP A 503 -9.54 29.60 -9.68
CA ASP A 503 -10.90 30.16 -9.73
C ASP A 503 -11.95 29.38 -8.92
N ALA A 504 -11.62 28.17 -8.42
CA ALA A 504 -12.49 27.39 -7.55
C ALA A 504 -13.00 28.18 -6.32
N GLU A 505 -14.20 27.86 -5.84
CA GLU A 505 -14.80 28.51 -4.66
C GLU A 505 -14.02 28.16 -3.38
N LEU A 506 -13.69 29.14 -2.52
CA LEU A 506 -12.92 28.91 -1.28
C LEU A 506 -13.78 28.27 -0.16
N THR A 507 -14.44 27.16 -0.47
CA THR A 507 -15.28 26.35 0.40
C THR A 507 -14.98 24.87 0.21
N ALA A 508 -15.57 24.00 1.02
CA ALA A 508 -15.48 22.55 0.86
C ALA A 508 -15.84 22.06 -0.56
N ARG A 509 -16.74 22.77 -1.26
CA ARG A 509 -17.11 22.44 -2.65
C ARG A 509 -15.95 22.66 -3.62
N GLY A 510 -15.30 23.83 -3.55
CA GLY A 510 -14.15 24.10 -4.41
C GLY A 510 -12.94 23.25 -4.04
N PHE A 511 -12.75 22.91 -2.76
CA PHE A 511 -11.72 21.94 -2.36
C PHE A 511 -11.90 20.58 -3.06
N LEU A 512 -13.10 19.98 -3.02
CA LEU A 512 -13.36 18.71 -3.70
C LEU A 512 -13.25 18.84 -5.23
N GLN A 513 -13.68 19.98 -5.78
CA GLN A 513 -13.52 20.27 -7.19
C GLN A 513 -12.06 20.32 -7.61
N THR A 514 -11.18 20.94 -6.82
CA THR A 514 -9.74 20.98 -7.07
C THR A 514 -9.13 19.60 -6.86
N MET A 515 -9.56 18.87 -5.83
CA MET A 515 -9.10 17.50 -5.54
C MET A 515 -9.38 16.53 -6.70
N ARG A 516 -10.54 16.64 -7.37
CA ARG A 516 -10.88 15.79 -8.54
C ARG A 516 -9.92 15.95 -9.71
N MET A 517 -9.17 17.06 -9.77
CA MET A 517 -8.17 17.30 -10.81
C MET A 517 -6.96 16.39 -10.62
N MET A 518 -6.75 15.89 -9.40
CA MET A 518 -5.65 15.01 -9.02
C MET A 518 -4.27 15.61 -9.37
N ASP A 519 -4.13 16.93 -9.16
CA ASP A 519 -2.93 17.69 -9.46
C ASP A 519 -2.56 18.56 -8.26
N ASN A 520 -1.37 18.32 -7.68
CA ASN A 520 -0.90 19.06 -6.52
C ASN A 520 -0.76 20.56 -6.82
N LYS A 521 -0.37 20.94 -8.04
CA LYS A 521 -0.21 22.34 -8.43
C LYS A 521 -1.53 23.08 -8.37
N GLU A 522 -2.62 22.43 -8.78
CA GLU A 522 -3.96 23.01 -8.67
C GLU A 522 -4.39 23.13 -7.21
N MET A 523 -4.09 22.14 -6.37
CA MET A 523 -4.36 22.22 -4.93
C MET A 523 -3.57 23.35 -4.25
N VAL A 524 -2.30 23.54 -4.60
CA VAL A 524 -1.48 24.64 -4.07
C VAL A 524 -1.97 26.00 -4.53
N LYS A 525 -2.40 26.16 -5.80
CA LYS A 525 -3.03 27.40 -6.28
C LYS A 525 -4.28 27.74 -5.46
N PHE A 526 -5.11 26.74 -5.19
CA PHE A 526 -6.30 26.87 -4.37
C PHE A 526 -5.96 27.27 -2.92
N ALA A 527 -5.01 26.59 -2.29
CA ALA A 527 -4.54 26.90 -0.94
C ALA A 527 -3.91 28.30 -0.83
N THR A 528 -3.13 28.71 -1.82
CA THR A 528 -2.49 30.03 -1.90
C THR A 528 -3.53 31.16 -1.89
N ARG A 529 -4.68 30.96 -2.55
CA ARG A 529 -5.78 31.93 -2.54
C ARG A 529 -6.43 32.05 -1.17
N ILE A 530 -6.54 30.95 -0.42
CA ILE A 530 -7.02 30.96 0.96
C ILE A 530 -6.06 31.76 1.85
N VAL A 531 -4.75 31.50 1.75
CA VAL A 531 -3.71 32.23 2.48
C VAL A 531 -3.78 33.72 2.19
N SER A 532 -3.78 34.10 0.91
CA SER A 532 -3.84 35.49 0.47
C SER A 532 -5.16 36.19 0.87
N GLY A 533 -6.29 35.50 0.73
CA GLY A 533 -7.60 36.02 1.14
C GLY A 533 -7.73 36.27 2.65
N ARG A 534 -6.91 35.58 3.45
CA ARG A 534 -6.79 35.75 4.90
C ARG A 534 -5.65 36.70 5.33
N GLY A 535 -4.96 37.32 4.36
CA GLY A 535 -3.87 38.27 4.63
C GLY A 535 -2.55 37.63 5.04
N GLY A 536 -2.36 36.33 4.78
CA GLY A 536 -1.08 35.64 4.95
C GLY A 536 -0.22 35.72 3.69
N ALA A 537 1.07 35.42 3.86
CA ALA A 537 2.03 35.23 2.78
C ALA A 537 2.76 33.90 2.97
N ILE A 538 2.99 33.14 1.89
CA ILE A 538 3.76 31.91 1.95
C ILE A 538 5.24 32.27 2.10
N SER A 539 5.85 31.88 3.21
CA SER A 539 7.26 32.16 3.54
C SER A 539 8.21 31.02 3.17
N ASN A 540 7.69 29.80 2.98
CA ASN A 540 8.44 28.63 2.51
C ASN A 540 7.60 27.85 1.48
N GLU A 541 7.83 28.09 0.18
CA GLU A 541 7.04 27.45 -0.89
C GLU A 541 7.12 25.93 -0.89
N ASN A 542 8.32 25.35 -0.68
CA ASN A 542 8.48 23.89 -0.67
C ASN A 542 7.79 23.25 0.54
N GLY A 543 7.93 23.85 1.72
CA GLY A 543 7.25 23.37 2.92
C GLY A 543 5.73 23.44 2.77
N PHE A 544 5.23 24.51 2.16
CA PHE A 544 3.80 24.66 1.88
C PHE A 544 3.32 23.64 0.84
N ASP A 545 4.07 23.40 -0.25
CA ASP A 545 3.76 22.38 -1.26
C ASP A 545 3.62 20.99 -0.64
N GLU A 546 4.55 20.61 0.25
CA GLU A 546 4.52 19.33 0.97
C GLU A 546 3.35 19.23 1.96
N GLU A 547 3.07 20.29 2.72
CA GLU A 547 1.94 20.35 3.66
C GLU A 547 0.60 20.25 2.91
N ILE A 548 0.44 20.94 1.78
CA ILE A 548 -0.76 20.86 0.95
C ILE A 548 -0.89 19.50 0.29
N TYR A 549 0.19 18.93 -0.22
CA TYR A 549 0.20 17.59 -0.78
C TYR A 549 -0.31 16.54 0.22
N ALA A 550 -0.06 16.72 1.51
CA ALA A 550 -0.53 15.80 2.54
C ALA A 550 -2.07 15.78 2.73
N THR A 551 -2.77 16.81 2.27
CA THR A 551 -4.19 17.04 2.61
C THR A 551 -5.19 16.51 1.59
N TRP A 552 -4.73 16.05 0.43
CA TRP A 552 -5.61 15.55 -0.63
C TRP A 552 -5.22 14.14 -1.08
N HIS A 553 -6.04 13.57 -1.94
CA HIS A 553 -5.89 12.21 -2.45
C HIS A 553 -6.57 12.06 -3.82
N TYR A 554 -6.18 11.06 -4.61
CA TYR A 554 -6.86 10.74 -5.87
C TYR A 554 -8.26 10.10 -5.70
N GLN A 555 -8.59 9.70 -4.46
CA GLN A 555 -9.90 9.14 -4.08
C GLN A 555 -10.66 10.17 -3.24
N PRO A 556 -11.98 10.27 -3.36
CA PRO A 556 -12.76 11.15 -2.51
C PRO A 556 -12.64 10.79 -1.02
N PRO A 557 -12.76 11.77 -0.11
CA PRO A 557 -12.79 11.50 1.32
C PRO A 557 -14.14 10.92 1.73
N ASN A 558 -14.15 10.00 2.72
CA ASN A 558 -15.39 9.44 3.30
C ASN A 558 -16.31 10.54 3.88
N ASN A 559 -15.71 11.60 4.43
CA ASN A 559 -16.41 12.76 4.97
C ASN A 559 -15.83 14.05 4.37
N PRO A 560 -16.47 14.61 3.33
CA PRO A 560 -15.94 15.79 2.65
C PRO A 560 -15.82 17.05 3.51
N GLU A 561 -16.73 17.26 4.45
CA GLU A 561 -16.69 18.44 5.33
C GLU A 561 -15.57 18.35 6.36
N GLU A 562 -15.31 17.16 6.88
CA GLU A 562 -14.20 16.91 7.80
C GLU A 562 -12.85 17.03 7.09
N ALA A 563 -12.72 16.48 5.88
CA ALA A 563 -11.52 16.65 5.07
C ALA A 563 -11.23 18.14 4.78
N TRP A 564 -12.27 18.93 4.47
CA TRP A 564 -12.13 20.37 4.32
C TRP A 564 -11.67 21.06 5.60
N LYS A 565 -12.22 20.70 6.78
CA LYS A 565 -11.77 21.28 8.05
C LYS A 565 -10.30 20.97 8.34
N ILE A 566 -9.88 19.73 8.09
CA ILE A 566 -8.47 19.32 8.24
C ILE A 566 -7.59 20.15 7.30
N PHE A 567 -7.98 20.32 6.04
CA PHE A 567 -7.28 21.16 5.08
C PHE A 567 -7.14 22.62 5.54
N GLU A 568 -8.23 23.24 6.00
CA GLU A 568 -8.19 24.61 6.54
C GLU A 568 -7.29 24.73 7.77
N GLU A 569 -7.35 23.74 8.66
CA GLU A 569 -6.54 23.68 9.86
C GLU A 569 -5.05 23.55 9.53
N THR A 570 -4.69 22.70 8.56
CA THR A 570 -3.33 22.58 8.05
C THR A 570 -2.82 23.92 7.52
N ILE A 571 -3.60 24.62 6.69
CA ILE A 571 -3.23 25.96 6.19
C ILE A 571 -3.03 26.95 7.34
N ASN A 572 -3.96 26.99 8.30
CA ASN A 572 -3.91 27.95 9.40
C ASN A 572 -2.74 27.69 10.37
N LYS A 573 -2.34 26.43 10.54
CA LYS A 573 -1.24 26.00 11.41
C LYS A 573 0.09 25.85 10.67
N SER A 574 0.10 26.08 9.36
CA SER A 574 1.27 25.97 8.51
C SER A 574 2.42 26.80 9.08
N SER A 575 3.56 26.15 9.27
CA SER A 575 4.82 26.85 9.60
C SER A 575 5.42 27.56 8.38
N SER A 576 4.86 27.30 7.19
CA SER A 576 5.28 27.83 5.91
C SER A 576 4.51 29.09 5.49
N VAL A 577 3.64 29.60 6.37
CA VAL A 577 2.81 30.79 6.14
C VAL A 577 3.06 31.84 7.22
N ASP A 578 3.45 33.04 6.79
CA ASP A 578 3.53 34.22 7.63
C ASP A 578 2.18 34.95 7.64
N TRP A 579 1.47 34.83 8.75
CA TRP A 579 0.24 35.58 8.96
C TRP A 579 0.57 37.00 9.38
N HIS A 580 0.35 37.98 8.49
CA HIS A 580 0.47 39.38 8.89
C HIS A 580 -0.61 39.68 9.93
N PRO A 581 -0.23 40.23 11.10
CA PRO A 581 -1.23 40.71 12.04
C PRO A 581 -2.07 41.72 11.29
N SER A 582 -3.39 41.48 11.21
CA SER A 582 -4.31 42.41 10.56
C SER A 582 -3.96 43.82 11.04
N PRO A 583 -3.71 44.78 10.13
CA PRO A 583 -3.20 46.09 10.50
C PRO A 583 -4.08 46.59 11.64
N LYS A 584 -3.47 46.78 12.83
CA LYS A 584 -4.22 47.24 14.01
C LYS A 584 -5.04 48.43 13.53
N PRO A 585 -6.38 48.38 13.63
CA PRO A 585 -7.20 49.48 13.15
C PRO A 585 -6.61 50.76 13.73
N LYS A 586 -6.22 51.70 12.85
CA LYS A 586 -5.61 52.96 13.30
C LYS A 586 -6.48 53.46 14.45
N PRO A 587 -5.91 53.74 15.64
CA PRO A 587 -6.70 54.24 16.76
C PRO A 587 -7.51 55.41 16.22
N GLY A 588 -8.83 55.21 16.14
CA GLY A 588 -9.73 56.21 15.59
C GLY A 588 -9.48 57.49 16.36
N SER A 589 -9.07 58.55 15.63
CA SER A 589 -8.94 59.89 16.17
C SER A 589 -10.18 60.18 17.01
N GLY A 590 -9.95 60.45 18.29
CA GLY A 590 -10.97 60.48 19.33
C GLY A 590 -12.20 61.31 18.94
N GLY A 591 -13.36 60.69 19.15
CA GLY A 591 -14.66 61.32 19.09
C GLY A 591 -15.73 60.41 19.66
N GLY A 592 -15.86 60.38 21.00
CA GLY A 592 -17.03 59.79 21.68
C GLY A 592 -16.82 58.48 22.45
N GLY A 593 -15.80 58.41 23.33
CA GLY A 593 -15.58 57.26 24.22
C GLY A 593 -16.60 57.04 25.34
N GLY A 594 -17.72 57.77 25.38
CA GLY A 594 -18.73 57.66 26.45
C GLY A 594 -19.79 56.57 26.23
N THR A 595 -20.13 56.25 24.99
CA THR A 595 -21.33 55.45 24.70
C THR A 595 -21.06 53.94 24.71
N VAL A 596 -19.87 53.50 24.28
CA VAL A 596 -19.55 52.07 24.14
C VAL A 596 -19.31 51.39 25.50
N ILE A 597 -18.69 52.09 26.46
CA ILE A 597 -18.50 51.57 27.82
C ILE A 597 -19.86 51.41 28.51
N THR A 598 -20.79 52.36 28.31
CA THR A 598 -22.14 52.28 28.89
C THR A 598 -22.93 51.09 28.33
N ILE A 599 -22.84 50.84 27.01
CA ILE A 599 -23.51 49.68 26.38
C ILE A 599 -22.92 48.36 26.88
N LEU A 600 -21.59 48.25 27.02
CA LEU A 600 -20.94 47.05 27.54
C LEU A 600 -21.32 46.77 29.01
N VAL A 601 -21.39 47.80 29.85
CA VAL A 601 -21.83 47.65 31.25
C VAL A 601 -23.30 47.24 31.33
N VAL A 602 -24.18 47.82 30.50
CA VAL A 602 -25.60 47.43 30.44
C VAL A 602 -25.76 46.00 29.94
N LEU A 603 -25.02 45.58 28.91
CA LEU A 603 -25.07 44.20 28.41
C LEU A 603 -24.55 43.19 29.44
N LEU A 604 -23.51 43.53 30.20
CA LEU A 604 -23.01 42.67 31.29
C LEU A 604 -24.01 42.57 32.44
N ILE A 605 -24.70 43.66 32.79
CA ILE A 605 -25.78 43.64 33.79
C ILE A 605 -26.96 42.79 33.29
N LEU A 606 -27.37 42.94 32.04
CA LEU A 606 -28.45 42.13 31.45
C LEU A 606 -28.09 40.65 31.34
N ALA A 607 -26.84 40.32 31.00
CA ALA A 607 -26.35 38.94 30.99
C ALA A 607 -26.33 38.34 32.41
N GLY A 608 -25.88 39.11 33.41
CA GLY A 608 -25.91 38.72 34.81
C GLY A 608 -27.34 38.47 35.33
N LEU A 609 -28.28 39.36 34.99
CA LEU A 609 -29.70 39.21 35.33
C LEU A 609 -30.35 38.02 34.61
N GLY A 610 -30.01 37.80 33.32
CA GLY A 610 -30.47 36.64 32.55
C GLY A 610 -29.96 35.32 33.12
N PHE A 611 -28.70 35.26 33.54
CA PHE A 611 -28.12 34.08 34.19
C PHE A 611 -28.76 33.83 35.56
N ALA A 612 -29.01 34.87 36.35
CA ALA A 612 -29.71 34.74 37.63
C ALA A 612 -31.16 34.24 37.44
N ALA A 613 -31.90 34.79 36.47
CA ALA A 613 -33.25 34.34 36.14
C ALA A 613 -33.27 32.87 35.65
N TYR A 614 -32.31 32.49 34.82
CA TYR A 614 -32.18 31.12 34.36
C TYR A 614 -31.92 30.15 35.53
N LYS A 615 -30.96 30.49 36.40
CA LYS A 615 -30.53 29.61 37.49
C LYS A 615 -31.59 29.50 38.61
N PHE A 616 -32.25 30.60 38.96
CA PHE A 616 -33.16 30.63 40.12
C PHE A 616 -34.63 30.42 39.76
N TYR A 617 -35.07 30.71 38.53
CA TYR A 617 -36.48 30.60 38.15
C TYR A 617 -36.75 29.55 37.07
N ILE A 618 -35.90 29.46 36.04
CA ILE A 618 -36.19 28.59 34.87
C ILE A 618 -35.75 27.15 35.13
N ARG A 619 -34.52 26.95 35.60
CA ARG A 619 -33.95 25.61 35.83
C ARG A 619 -34.75 24.75 36.82
N PRO A 620 -35.18 25.27 38.00
CA PRO A 620 -35.98 24.46 38.93
C PRO A 620 -37.34 24.03 38.33
N ARG A 621 -37.91 24.85 37.44
CA ARG A 621 -39.16 24.53 36.73
C ARG A 621 -38.98 23.47 35.65
N GLN A 622 -37.82 23.42 34.99
CA GLN A 622 -37.51 22.37 34.03
C GLN A 622 -37.23 21.04 34.73
N GLU A 623 -36.51 21.06 35.84
CA GLU A 623 -36.26 19.88 36.67
C GLU A 623 -37.58 19.31 37.24
N ALA A 624 -38.50 20.17 37.67
CA ALA A 624 -39.85 19.75 38.10
C ALA A 624 -40.72 19.16 36.96
N ARG A 625 -40.52 19.58 35.70
CA ARG A 625 -41.24 19.02 34.54
C ARG A 625 -40.68 17.67 34.11
N GLN A 626 -39.38 17.42 34.26
CA GLN A 626 -38.77 16.12 33.93
C GLN A 626 -39.20 15.00 34.88
N GLN A 627 -39.58 15.31 36.12
CA GLN A 627 -40.11 14.31 37.07
C GLN A 627 -41.55 13.87 36.79
N LEU A 628 -42.28 14.54 35.90
CA LEU A 628 -43.66 14.20 35.54
C LEU A 628 -43.78 13.39 34.24
N LEU A 629 -42.67 13.06 33.58
CA LEU A 629 -42.68 12.22 32.38
C LEU A 629 -42.49 10.75 32.79
N PRO A 630 -43.47 9.86 32.53
CA PRO A 630 -43.32 8.45 32.86
C PRO A 630 -42.18 7.82 32.05
N SER A 631 -41.27 7.13 32.73
CA SER A 631 -40.17 6.39 32.13
C SER A 631 -40.72 5.18 31.37
N ASP A 632 -40.85 5.29 30.05
CA ASP A 632 -41.27 4.20 29.19
C ASP A 632 -40.08 3.27 28.94
N ASN A 633 -39.96 2.25 29.79
CA ASN A 633 -38.91 1.25 29.75
C ASN A 633 -39.37 0.11 28.82
N ARG A 634 -39.03 0.18 27.53
CA ARG A 634 -39.13 -0.97 26.60
C ARG A 634 -37.77 -1.31 26.04
N SER A 635 -37.10 -2.24 26.70
CA SER A 635 -35.97 -3.00 26.16
C SER A 635 -36.48 -3.96 25.09
N VAL A 636 -36.14 -3.70 23.82
CA VAL A 636 -36.29 -4.67 22.73
C VAL A 636 -35.05 -5.56 22.73
N GLN A 637 -35.22 -6.82 23.14
CA GLN A 637 -34.27 -7.89 22.82
C GLN A 637 -34.36 -8.15 21.31
N MET A 638 -33.24 -8.01 20.61
CA MET A 638 -33.08 -8.63 19.29
C MET A 638 -32.25 -9.90 19.44
N SER A 639 -32.89 -11.01 19.13
CA SER A 639 -32.27 -12.29 18.80
C SER A 639 -32.12 -12.33 17.29
N GLY A 640 -30.93 -12.66 16.81
CA GLY A 640 -30.56 -12.82 15.41
C GLY A 640 -29.13 -13.30 15.34
#